data_AF-A0A5P1ELB7-F1
#
_entry.id   AF-A0A5P1ELB7-F1
#
_cell.length_a   1.000
_cell.length_b   1.000
_cell.length_c   1.000
_cell.angle_alpha   90.00
_cell.angle_beta   90.00
_cell.angle_gamma   90.00
#
_symmetry.space_group_name_H-M   'P 1'
#
loop_
_entity.id
_entity.type
_entity.pdbx_description
1 polymer ?
#
loop_
_entity_poly.entity_id
_entity_poly.type
_entity_poly.pdbx_seq_one_letter_code
_entity_poly.pdbx_strand_id
1 'polypeptide(L)'
;MASAKSSRSRVSAPSGLISSGIHQPSAQESGVPLADKLKIFKSDRFDPDSYVQSKCQTMNEKEIRHLCSYLQELKKASAEEMRRSVYANYAAFIRTSKEISDLEGELLSIRNLLSTQAALIHNLAEGVKVGSLSAGSEGSTANNTSNIEDQEPSDTEKWLVEFPDMLDVLLAERRVGEALDVLDEAESIATDAKENKKLSTSALMSLHTAITNHRLKLADQLAEAACQPSTHGVELRAAASALRRLGDGHRAHNLLLNAHNQRLQYNMQTIHPTSTSYGGAYTASLSQQVFSAIAQAVNDSLEVFGNESVYMSELVAWSIKQTEAFAQLVKRHALASSAAAGGLRAAAECVQIAVGHCSLLENRGLALSSVLMNLFKPSVEQALDANLKRIEESTAALAAADDWVLTYPPSGPRTNATSQPKLSSSAHRFNSMVQDFFEDVGPLLSMQLGGSTLNGLIRVFNSYVNLLINALPGSMEDEENSEGSGNKIVRMAETETQQLALLANASLLAEELLPRAAMKLSPIYHSSGVDDPRRKATDRQNRMPEQREWKRKLQRSVDKLRDSFCRQHALDLIFTEEGETHLSAEMYISMDANYEPDWFPTPIFQELYAKLSRMATIAADMFVGRERFATVLLMRLTETVILWLSEDQSFWEDIEQGPRTLGPLGLQQFYLDMQFVILFGQGRYLSRNVHQVIIDIIDRAMGAFSATGMDADSALPSDDWFIDIAQETISRISGKARVGNGERDAQSPTASVSALSMSSMRSHGSS
;
A
#
# COMPACT_ATOMS: atom_id res chain seq x y z
N MET A 1 53.69 -43.86 11.75
CA MET A 1 54.09 -42.94 10.66
C MET A 1 53.47 -41.58 10.96
N ALA A 2 54.21 -40.76 11.71
CA ALA A 2 54.89 -39.55 11.23
C ALA A 2 53.88 -38.39 11.00
N SER A 3 53.52 -37.62 12.03
CA SER A 3 54.26 -36.57 12.76
C SER A 3 54.07 -35.17 12.15
N ALA A 4 53.34 -34.34 12.92
CA ALA A 4 53.53 -32.92 13.25
C ALA A 4 54.23 -31.97 12.24
N LYS A 5 53.65 -30.77 12.10
CA LYS A 5 54.22 -29.54 12.70
C LYS A 5 53.34 -28.29 12.52
N SER A 6 53.07 -27.66 13.67
CA SER A 6 52.83 -26.23 13.88
C SER A 6 54.03 -25.39 13.43
N SER A 7 53.82 -24.14 12.99
CA SER A 7 54.64 -22.97 13.41
C SER A 7 54.20 -21.63 12.78
N ARG A 8 53.79 -20.71 13.67
CA ARG A 8 54.25 -19.31 13.85
C ARG A 8 54.36 -18.33 12.67
N SER A 9 53.62 -17.23 12.86
CA SER A 9 53.90 -15.83 12.55
C SER A 9 55.37 -15.39 12.46
N ARG A 10 55.69 -14.50 11.50
CA ARG A 10 56.60 -13.36 11.74
C ARG A 10 56.36 -12.19 10.78
N VAL A 11 56.36 -11.01 11.39
CA VAL A 11 56.39 -9.66 10.82
C VAL A 11 57.79 -9.39 10.23
N SER A 12 57.84 -8.72 9.08
CA SER A 12 59.01 -7.95 8.62
C SER A 12 58.56 -6.82 7.68
N ALA A 13 58.69 -5.58 8.15
CA ALA A 13 58.80 -4.37 7.34
C ALA A 13 60.30 -3.99 7.24
N PRO A 14 60.67 -2.87 6.59
CA PRO A 14 60.53 -2.54 5.17
C PRO A 14 61.92 -2.24 4.54
N SER A 15 62.09 -2.34 3.23
CA SER A 15 63.18 -1.64 2.50
C SER A 15 62.84 -1.60 1.01
N GLY A 16 62.86 -0.40 0.45
CA GLY A 16 62.39 -0.11 -0.89
C GLY A 16 63.39 -0.45 -1.99
N LEU A 17 62.89 -0.39 -3.22
CA LEU A 17 63.60 0.10 -4.38
C LEU A 17 62.57 0.42 -5.47
N ILE A 18 62.51 1.70 -5.81
CA ILE A 18 61.75 2.27 -6.92
C ILE A 18 62.51 1.92 -8.21
N SER A 19 61.85 1.20 -9.11
CA SER A 19 62.18 1.01 -10.53
C SER A 19 61.14 0.02 -11.05
N SER A 20 60.46 0.13 -12.17
CA SER A 20 60.46 1.03 -13.33
C SER A 20 59.28 0.56 -14.20
N GLY A 21 58.90 1.33 -15.22
CA GLY A 21 58.25 0.76 -16.39
C GLY A 21 56.75 1.00 -16.49
N ILE A 22 56.42 2.06 -17.22
CA ILE A 22 55.11 2.27 -17.85
C ILE A 22 54.88 1.10 -18.82
N HIS A 23 53.88 0.26 -18.54
CA HIS A 23 53.31 -0.66 -19.53
C HIS A 23 51.84 -0.28 -19.78
N GLN A 24 51.55 0.02 -21.05
CA GLN A 24 50.22 0.21 -21.61
C GLN A 24 49.33 -1.03 -21.37
N PRO A 25 48.01 -0.88 -21.15
CA PRO A 25 47.11 -2.02 -21.06
C PRO A 25 46.77 -2.50 -22.48
N SER A 26 47.35 -3.63 -22.86
CA SER A 26 46.86 -4.42 -24.00
C SER A 26 45.79 -5.40 -23.50
N ALA A 27 44.80 -5.62 -24.35
CA ALA A 27 43.63 -6.44 -24.11
C ALA A 27 44.00 -7.93 -23.84
N GLN A 28 44.00 -8.36 -22.58
CA GLN A 28 43.84 -9.77 -22.15
C GLN A 28 43.83 -9.90 -20.61
N GLU A 29 42.65 -9.80 -19.97
CA GLU A 29 42.46 -10.18 -18.55
C GLU A 29 41.22 -11.06 -18.35
N SER A 30 41.12 -12.14 -19.12
CA SER A 30 40.06 -13.16 -19.00
C SER A 30 40.39 -14.30 -18.01
N GLY A 31 41.39 -14.15 -17.13
CA GLY A 31 41.84 -15.23 -16.22
C GLY A 31 42.13 -14.86 -14.76
N VAL A 32 41.94 -13.60 -14.34
CA VAL A 32 42.27 -13.18 -12.97
C VAL A 32 41.09 -13.49 -12.02
N PRO A 33 41.30 -14.23 -10.90
CA PRO A 33 40.27 -14.51 -9.92
C PRO A 33 39.59 -13.23 -9.41
N LEU A 34 38.27 -13.25 -9.25
CA LEU A 34 37.48 -12.10 -8.78
C LEU A 34 38.02 -11.52 -7.45
N ALA A 35 38.60 -12.35 -6.60
CA ALA A 35 39.23 -11.95 -5.34
C ALA A 35 40.39 -10.96 -5.55
N ASP A 36 41.21 -11.15 -6.58
CA ASP A 36 42.35 -10.29 -6.89
C ASP A 36 41.88 -8.97 -7.53
N LYS A 37 40.84 -9.02 -8.37
CA LYS A 37 40.20 -7.82 -8.93
C LYS A 37 39.60 -6.91 -7.86
N LEU A 38 39.12 -7.49 -6.75
CA LEU A 38 38.54 -6.75 -5.62
C LEU A 38 39.56 -6.29 -4.57
N LYS A 39 40.82 -6.72 -4.66
CA LYS A 39 41.84 -6.49 -3.62
C LYS A 39 42.11 -5.01 -3.35
N ILE A 40 42.10 -4.19 -4.41
CA ILE A 40 42.32 -2.73 -4.30
C ILE A 40 41.16 -2.03 -3.58
N PHE A 41 39.93 -2.51 -3.75
CA PHE A 41 38.71 -1.95 -3.16
C PHE A 41 38.45 -2.44 -1.73
N LYS A 42 39.15 -3.49 -1.28
CA LYS A 42 39.01 -4.07 0.07
C LYS A 42 39.96 -3.46 1.10
N SER A 43 40.78 -2.48 0.71
CA SER A 43 41.72 -1.85 1.65
C SER A 43 41.03 -0.78 2.49
N ASP A 44 41.25 -0.78 3.80
CA ASP A 44 40.68 0.22 4.73
C ASP A 44 41.20 1.66 4.50
N ARG A 45 42.16 1.84 3.58
CA ARG A 45 42.75 3.12 3.18
C ARG A 45 42.47 3.47 1.71
N PHE A 46 41.47 2.83 1.09
CA PHE A 46 41.10 3.13 -0.28
C PHE A 46 40.50 4.54 -0.36
N ASP A 47 41.12 5.40 -1.18
CA ASP A 47 40.62 6.73 -1.48
C ASP A 47 40.02 6.75 -2.91
N PRO A 48 38.70 6.89 -3.06
CA PRO A 48 38.04 6.96 -4.35
C PRO A 48 38.55 8.10 -5.24
N ASP A 49 38.84 9.27 -4.65
CA ASP A 49 39.21 10.46 -5.40
C ASP A 49 40.64 10.30 -5.95
N SER A 50 41.57 9.81 -5.13
CA SER A 50 42.93 9.47 -5.58
C SER A 50 42.94 8.34 -6.62
N TYR A 51 42.06 7.33 -6.49
CA TYR A 51 41.94 6.24 -7.46
C TYR A 51 41.46 6.74 -8.83
N VAL A 52 40.41 7.55 -8.85
CA VAL A 52 39.87 8.15 -10.08
C VAL A 52 40.90 9.11 -10.68
N GLN A 53 41.54 9.95 -9.87
CA GLN A 53 42.52 10.90 -10.35
C GLN A 53 43.76 10.21 -10.96
N SER A 54 44.29 9.16 -10.31
CA SER A 54 45.43 8.39 -10.82
C SER A 54 45.09 7.62 -12.09
N LYS A 55 43.84 7.20 -12.29
CA LYS A 55 43.45 6.33 -13.40
C LYS A 55 42.89 7.11 -14.59
N CYS A 56 42.11 8.15 -14.35
CA CYS A 56 41.46 8.94 -15.38
C CYS A 56 42.32 10.10 -15.93
N GLN A 57 43.40 10.51 -15.25
CA GLN A 57 44.25 11.63 -15.73
C GLN A 57 44.95 11.35 -17.07
N THR A 58 45.13 10.09 -17.44
CA THR A 58 45.85 9.68 -18.66
C THR A 58 44.96 8.98 -19.69
N MET A 59 43.65 8.87 -19.43
CA MET A 59 42.71 8.11 -20.27
C MET A 59 41.91 9.01 -21.20
N ASN A 60 41.66 8.53 -22.44
CA ASN A 60 40.74 9.18 -23.38
C ASN A 60 39.27 8.83 -23.07
N GLU A 61 38.32 9.52 -23.71
CA GLU A 61 36.89 9.35 -23.43
C GLU A 61 36.37 7.90 -23.63
N LYS A 62 36.92 7.18 -24.61
CA LYS A 62 36.53 5.79 -24.88
C LYS A 62 37.06 4.84 -23.80
N GLU A 63 38.28 5.07 -23.34
CA GLU A 63 38.91 4.35 -22.23
C GLU A 63 38.16 4.60 -20.91
N ILE A 64 37.70 5.83 -20.68
CA ILE A 64 36.88 6.17 -19.50
C ILE A 64 35.53 5.42 -19.55
N ARG A 65 34.85 5.41 -20.70
CA ARG A 65 33.60 4.64 -20.87
C ARG A 65 33.81 3.15 -20.62
N HIS A 66 34.90 2.57 -21.15
CA HIS A 66 35.26 1.17 -20.87
C HIS A 66 35.55 0.94 -19.37
N LEU A 67 36.25 1.86 -18.70
CA LEU A 67 36.51 1.77 -17.27
C LEU A 67 35.21 1.79 -16.46
N CYS A 68 34.24 2.64 -16.82
CA CYS A 68 32.93 2.68 -16.20
C CYS A 68 32.17 1.36 -16.36
N SER A 69 32.11 0.80 -17.57
CA SER A 69 31.48 -0.50 -17.81
C SER A 69 32.17 -1.62 -17.03
N TYR A 70 33.51 -1.65 -17.01
CA TYR A 70 34.28 -2.62 -16.24
C TYR A 70 34.00 -2.53 -14.73
N LEU A 71 33.92 -1.32 -14.17
CA LEU A 71 33.59 -1.13 -12.75
C LEU A 71 32.14 -1.53 -12.43
N GLN A 72 31.21 -1.31 -13.36
CA GLN A 72 29.82 -1.77 -13.22
C GLN A 72 29.71 -3.29 -13.24
N GLU A 73 30.42 -3.96 -14.15
CA GLU A 73 30.50 -5.42 -14.19
C GLU A 73 31.14 -6.00 -12.93
N LEU A 74 32.24 -5.39 -12.47
CA LEU A 74 32.93 -5.81 -11.25
C LEU A 74 32.04 -5.63 -10.00
N LYS A 75 31.25 -4.55 -9.95
CA LYS A 75 30.23 -4.34 -8.90
C LYS A 75 29.16 -5.43 -8.93
N LYS A 76 28.64 -5.78 -10.10
CA LYS A 76 27.65 -6.86 -10.28
C LYS A 76 28.22 -8.21 -9.83
N ALA A 77 29.42 -8.56 -10.30
CA ALA A 77 30.10 -9.81 -9.92
C ALA A 77 30.38 -9.88 -8.41
N SER A 78 30.80 -8.77 -7.79
CA SER A 78 31.01 -8.68 -6.34
C SER A 78 29.72 -8.87 -5.53
N ALA A 79 28.63 -8.26 -5.97
CA ALA A 79 27.33 -8.40 -5.32
C ALA A 79 26.78 -9.83 -5.40
N GLU A 80 26.96 -10.49 -6.55
CA GLU A 80 26.58 -11.91 -6.70
C GLU A 80 27.45 -12.83 -5.84
N GLU A 81 28.76 -12.60 -5.75
CA GLU A 81 29.64 -13.39 -4.91
C GLU A 81 29.36 -13.17 -3.42
N MET A 82 29.07 -11.94 -3.01
CA MET A 82 28.60 -11.64 -1.65
C MET A 82 27.30 -12.39 -1.36
N ARG A 83 26.34 -12.39 -2.30
CA ARG A 83 25.09 -13.13 -2.16
C ARG A 83 25.34 -14.64 -2.06
N ARG A 84 26.20 -15.23 -2.91
CA ARG A 84 26.57 -16.65 -2.86
C ARG A 84 27.26 -17.01 -1.54
N SER A 85 28.19 -16.19 -1.07
CA SER A 85 28.87 -16.38 0.21
C SER A 85 27.92 -16.28 1.40
N VAL A 86 26.99 -15.32 1.40
CA VAL A 86 25.98 -15.20 2.45
C VAL A 86 25.05 -16.42 2.44
N TYR A 87 24.59 -16.89 1.27
CA TYR A 87 23.75 -18.09 1.20
C TYR A 87 24.49 -19.36 1.60
N ALA A 88 25.74 -19.54 1.17
CA ALA A 88 26.55 -20.71 1.52
C ALA A 88 26.85 -20.76 3.02
N ASN A 89 27.07 -19.60 3.66
CA ASN A 89 27.32 -19.50 5.09
C ASN A 89 26.06 -19.26 5.92
N TYR A 90 24.88 -19.19 5.30
CA TYR A 90 23.62 -18.88 6.00
C TYR A 90 23.30 -19.93 7.07
N ALA A 91 23.49 -21.21 6.75
CA ALA A 91 23.30 -22.29 7.72
C ALA A 91 24.29 -22.20 8.90
N ALA A 92 25.55 -21.83 8.63
CA ALA A 92 26.54 -21.63 9.67
C ALA A 92 26.19 -20.42 10.55
N PHE A 93 25.74 -19.32 9.95
CA PHE A 93 25.28 -18.11 10.65
C PHE A 93 24.06 -18.38 11.53
N ILE A 94 23.02 -19.06 11.02
CA ILE A 94 21.84 -19.40 11.82
C ILE A 94 22.22 -20.32 12.99
N ARG A 95 23.12 -21.27 12.76
CA ARG A 95 23.62 -22.16 13.82
C ARG A 95 24.43 -21.38 14.86
N THR A 96 25.37 -20.55 14.46
CA THR A 96 26.16 -19.75 15.43
C THR A 96 25.31 -18.71 16.15
N SER A 97 24.35 -18.06 15.50
CA SER A 97 23.40 -17.17 16.17
C SER A 97 22.53 -17.91 17.19
N LYS A 98 22.12 -19.14 16.90
CA LYS A 98 21.41 -19.98 17.86
C LYS A 98 22.30 -20.37 19.04
N GLU A 99 23.52 -20.82 18.78
CA GLU A 99 24.51 -21.15 19.82
C GLU A 99 24.85 -19.93 20.70
N ILE A 100 24.94 -18.72 20.14
CA ILE A 100 25.12 -17.47 20.90
C ILE A 100 23.91 -17.20 21.79
N SER A 101 22.69 -17.38 21.27
CA SER A 101 21.47 -17.18 22.05
C SER A 101 21.33 -18.20 23.18
N ASP A 102 21.72 -19.46 22.94
CA ASP A 102 21.78 -20.50 23.96
C ASP A 102 22.84 -20.15 25.03
N LEU A 103 24.02 -19.67 24.63
CA LEU A 103 25.08 -19.16 25.51
C LEU A 103 24.64 -17.94 26.34
N GLU A 104 23.89 -17.02 25.76
CA GLU A 104 23.31 -15.88 26.50
C GLU A 104 22.31 -16.36 27.56
N GLY A 105 21.50 -17.38 27.24
CA GLY A 105 20.62 -18.05 28.18
C GLY A 105 21.37 -18.72 29.34
N GLU A 106 22.46 -19.44 29.03
CA GLU A 106 23.35 -20.02 30.02
C GLU A 106 24.04 -18.95 30.88
N LEU A 107 24.50 -17.84 30.30
CA LEU A 107 25.11 -16.73 31.04
C LEU A 107 24.09 -16.06 31.99
N LEU A 108 22.84 -15.92 31.56
CA LEU A 108 21.75 -15.42 32.40
C LEU A 108 21.48 -16.38 33.57
N SER A 109 21.49 -17.68 33.32
CA SER A 109 21.36 -18.72 34.35
C SER A 109 22.51 -18.66 35.36
N ILE A 110 23.76 -18.56 34.88
CA ILE A 110 24.95 -18.41 35.74
C ILE A 110 24.87 -17.12 36.56
N ARG A 111 24.47 -16.00 35.96
CA ARG A 111 24.28 -14.73 36.67
C ARG A 111 23.23 -14.85 37.77
N ASN A 112 22.11 -15.50 37.49
CA ASN A 112 21.06 -15.74 38.48
C ASN A 112 21.58 -16.64 39.61
N LEU A 113 22.31 -17.71 39.28
CA LEU A 113 22.93 -18.61 40.26
C LEU A 113 23.94 -17.87 41.15
N LEU A 114 24.81 -17.05 40.56
CA LEU A 114 25.78 -16.19 41.28
C LEU A 114 25.07 -15.16 42.16
N SER A 115 23.98 -14.57 41.69
CA SER A 115 23.15 -13.66 42.49
C SER A 115 22.50 -14.37 43.67
N THR A 116 21.99 -15.60 43.49
CA THR A 116 21.44 -16.40 44.59
C THR A 116 22.52 -16.86 45.58
N GLN A 117 23.71 -17.21 45.11
CA GLN A 117 24.85 -17.51 45.99
C GLN A 117 25.34 -16.28 46.74
N ALA A 118 25.41 -15.12 46.09
CA ALA A 118 25.75 -13.86 46.75
C ALA A 118 24.73 -13.49 47.82
N ALA A 119 23.43 -13.66 47.55
CA ALA A 119 22.37 -13.47 48.55
C ALA A 119 22.50 -14.44 49.73
N LEU A 120 22.80 -15.72 49.48
CA LEU A 120 23.06 -16.71 50.54
C LEU A 120 24.32 -16.37 51.37
N ILE A 121 25.39 -15.90 50.73
CA ILE A 121 26.62 -15.46 51.41
C ILE A 121 26.34 -14.20 52.24
N HIS A 122 25.55 -13.25 51.72
CA HIS A 122 25.11 -12.08 52.49
C HIS A 122 24.26 -12.48 53.70
N ASN A 123 23.31 -13.40 53.53
CA ASN A 123 22.49 -13.92 54.63
C ASN A 123 23.33 -14.69 55.67
N LEU A 124 24.37 -15.43 55.26
CA LEU A 124 25.33 -16.06 56.18
C LEU A 124 26.23 -15.03 56.87
N ALA A 125 26.68 -13.99 56.16
CA ALA A 125 27.51 -12.93 56.72
C ALA A 125 26.74 -12.07 57.73
N GLU A 126 25.44 -11.86 57.52
CA GLU A 126 24.53 -11.22 58.48
C GLU A 126 24.17 -12.15 59.66
N GLY A 127 24.06 -13.46 59.42
CA GLY A 127 23.79 -14.48 60.45
C GLY A 127 24.94 -14.78 61.43
N VAL A 128 26.16 -14.30 61.17
CA VAL A 128 27.34 -14.52 62.04
C VAL A 128 27.50 -13.43 63.12
N LYS A 129 26.56 -12.47 63.21
CA LYS A 129 26.68 -11.34 64.14
C LYS A 129 25.70 -11.39 65.33
N VAL A 130 25.63 -12.52 66.04
CA VAL A 130 25.12 -12.55 67.42
C VAL A 130 25.91 -13.54 68.28
N GLY A 131 26.61 -13.00 69.29
CA GLY A 131 27.01 -13.74 70.49
C GLY A 131 28.47 -13.62 70.93
N SER A 132 28.83 -12.55 71.63
CA SER A 132 29.84 -12.64 72.70
C SER A 132 29.39 -11.80 73.89
N LEU A 133 29.15 -12.51 75.00
CA LEU A 133 28.75 -12.04 76.32
C LEU A 133 29.93 -11.41 77.09
N SER A 134 29.58 -10.85 78.26
CA SER A 134 30.44 -10.53 79.44
C SER A 134 30.87 -9.04 79.52
N ALA A 135 30.82 -8.33 80.65
CA ALA A 135 30.67 -8.66 82.06
C ALA A 135 30.04 -7.47 82.82
N GLY A 136 29.46 -7.72 84.00
CA GLY A 136 28.79 -6.71 84.82
C GLY A 136 29.69 -5.75 85.58
N SER A 137 29.06 -4.79 86.27
CA SER A 137 29.55 -4.22 87.53
C SER A 137 28.46 -3.35 88.17
N GLU A 138 28.38 -3.45 89.50
CA GLU A 138 27.40 -2.89 90.43
C GLU A 138 27.48 -1.37 90.65
N GLY A 139 26.45 -0.85 91.34
CA GLY A 139 26.47 0.38 92.16
C GLY A 139 25.76 1.58 91.53
N SER A 140 25.08 2.49 92.23
CA SER A 140 24.59 2.62 93.60
C SER A 140 23.83 3.97 93.63
N THR A 141 22.71 4.04 94.36
CA THR A 141 22.16 5.22 95.09
C THR A 141 21.98 6.58 94.38
N ALA A 142 20.74 7.09 94.32
CA ALA A 142 20.14 7.92 95.39
C ALA A 142 18.96 8.78 94.87
N ASN A 143 17.78 8.54 95.45
CA ASN A 143 16.76 9.50 95.91
C ASN A 143 16.44 10.78 95.10
N ASN A 144 15.17 10.95 94.71
CA ASN A 144 14.20 11.63 95.60
C ASN A 144 12.77 11.54 95.07
N THR A 145 11.92 10.98 95.93
CA THR A 145 10.46 10.99 95.99
C THR A 145 9.81 12.34 95.73
N SER A 146 8.70 12.32 94.98
CA SER A 146 7.47 12.98 95.43
C SER A 146 6.22 12.34 94.81
N ASN A 147 5.46 11.70 95.69
CA ASN A 147 4.00 11.61 95.76
C ASN A 147 3.22 10.91 94.64
N ILE A 148 2.77 9.72 95.00
CA ILE A 148 1.55 9.06 94.53
C ILE A 148 0.37 10.00 94.73
N GLU A 149 -0.30 10.37 93.64
CA GLU A 149 -1.75 10.24 93.59
C GLU A 149 -2.02 9.09 92.60
N ASP A 150 -2.66 8.03 93.10
CA ASP A 150 -3.31 7.00 92.29
C ASP A 150 -4.42 7.68 91.49
N GLN A 151 -4.06 8.35 90.40
CA GLN A 151 -5.01 8.69 89.36
C GLN A 151 -5.19 7.38 88.58
N GLU A 152 -6.37 6.74 88.68
CA GLU A 152 -6.71 5.67 87.75
C GLU A 152 -6.36 6.16 86.34
N PRO A 153 -5.54 5.43 85.57
CA PRO A 153 -5.24 5.83 84.21
C PRO A 153 -6.57 6.02 83.51
N SER A 154 -6.74 7.16 82.85
CA SER A 154 -7.98 7.47 82.13
C SER A 154 -8.30 6.31 81.19
N ASP A 155 -9.57 6.05 80.89
CA ASP A 155 -9.94 4.95 79.99
C ASP A 155 -9.15 4.99 78.66
N THR A 156 -8.78 6.20 78.21
CA THR A 156 -7.85 6.47 77.10
C THR A 156 -6.42 5.95 77.31
N GLU A 157 -5.84 6.09 78.50
CA GLU A 157 -4.49 5.61 78.83
C GLU A 157 -4.45 4.09 79.00
N LYS A 158 -5.52 3.47 79.52
CA LYS A 158 -5.67 2.00 79.56
C LYS A 158 -5.76 1.44 78.14
N TRP A 159 -6.62 2.02 77.31
CA TRP A 159 -6.78 1.65 75.91
C TRP A 159 -5.47 1.78 75.10
N LEU A 160 -4.69 2.83 75.36
CA LEU A 160 -3.36 3.06 74.77
C LEU A 160 -2.36 1.92 75.00
N VAL A 161 -2.41 1.29 76.18
CA VAL A 161 -1.53 0.18 76.55
C VAL A 161 -2.01 -1.13 75.90
N GLU A 162 -3.32 -1.33 75.80
CA GLU A 162 -3.93 -2.54 75.22
C GLU A 162 -3.98 -2.53 73.68
N PHE A 163 -3.96 -1.35 73.07
CA PHE A 163 -4.09 -1.15 71.62
C PHE A 163 -3.08 -1.96 70.78
N PRO A 164 -1.75 -1.93 71.05
CA PRO A 164 -0.78 -2.67 70.26
C PRO A 164 -1.00 -4.18 70.31
N ASP A 165 -1.30 -4.72 71.50
CA ASP A 165 -1.53 -6.15 71.70
C ASP A 165 -2.83 -6.61 71.04
N MET A 166 -3.90 -5.83 71.18
CA MET A 166 -5.18 -6.09 70.50
C MET A 166 -4.99 -6.13 68.97
N LEU A 167 -4.22 -5.19 68.42
CA LEU A 167 -3.98 -5.13 66.99
C LEU A 167 -3.10 -6.29 66.50
N ASP A 168 -2.03 -6.64 67.21
CA ASP A 168 -1.18 -7.78 66.86
C ASP A 168 -1.98 -9.11 66.89
N VAL A 169 -2.94 -9.28 67.81
CA VAL A 169 -3.89 -10.42 67.81
C VAL A 169 -4.77 -10.41 66.56
N LEU A 170 -5.40 -9.27 66.23
CA LEU A 170 -6.26 -9.18 65.04
C LEU A 170 -5.49 -9.43 63.73
N LEU A 171 -4.23 -8.97 63.66
CA LEU A 171 -3.33 -9.26 62.54
C LEU A 171 -3.01 -10.75 62.44
N ALA A 172 -2.71 -11.41 63.57
CA ALA A 172 -2.46 -12.84 63.62
C ALA A 172 -3.69 -13.68 63.21
N GLU A 173 -4.89 -13.25 63.61
CA GLU A 173 -6.17 -13.88 63.23
C GLU A 173 -6.63 -13.53 61.81
N ARG A 174 -5.90 -12.68 61.08
CA ARG A 174 -6.26 -12.16 59.74
C ARG A 174 -7.62 -11.46 59.68
N ARG A 175 -8.07 -10.86 60.79
CA ARG A 175 -9.32 -10.11 60.90
C ARG A 175 -9.12 -8.67 60.39
N VAL A 176 -8.85 -8.55 59.10
CA VAL A 176 -8.44 -7.29 58.44
C VAL A 176 -9.44 -6.16 58.66
N GLY A 177 -10.75 -6.42 58.55
CA GLY A 177 -11.77 -5.37 58.74
C GLY A 177 -11.72 -4.75 60.12
N GLU A 178 -11.67 -5.59 61.15
CA GLU A 178 -11.62 -5.16 62.55
C GLU A 178 -10.28 -4.49 62.89
N ALA A 179 -9.18 -4.99 62.32
CA ALA A 179 -7.87 -4.35 62.45
C ALA A 179 -7.86 -2.93 61.86
N LEU A 180 -8.55 -2.70 60.73
CA LEU A 180 -8.70 -1.36 60.14
C LEU A 180 -9.57 -0.46 61.00
N ASP A 181 -10.68 -0.96 61.53
CA ASP A 181 -11.59 -0.17 62.36
C ASP A 181 -10.90 0.26 63.68
N VAL A 182 -10.12 -0.63 64.29
CA VAL A 182 -9.27 -0.33 65.46
C VAL A 182 -8.19 0.71 65.13
N LEU A 183 -7.58 0.64 63.94
CA LEU A 183 -6.60 1.63 63.48
C LEU A 183 -7.24 3.01 63.24
N ASP A 184 -8.43 3.05 62.66
CA ASP A 184 -9.18 4.29 62.42
C ASP A 184 -9.60 4.94 63.76
N GLU A 185 -10.00 4.14 64.75
CA GLU A 185 -10.30 4.61 66.11
C GLU A 185 -9.05 5.14 66.82
N ALA A 186 -7.90 4.45 66.68
CA ALA A 186 -6.62 4.92 67.21
C ALA A 186 -6.22 6.30 66.66
N GLU A 187 -6.44 6.52 65.37
CA GLU A 187 -6.12 7.77 64.70
C GLU A 187 -7.08 8.89 65.12
N SER A 188 -8.37 8.58 65.29
CA SER A 188 -9.34 9.51 65.87
C SER A 188 -8.95 9.94 67.28
N ILE A 189 -8.60 9.00 68.15
CA ILE A 189 -8.14 9.27 69.52
C ILE A 189 -6.85 10.11 69.51
N ALA A 190 -5.90 9.82 68.61
CA ALA A 190 -4.68 10.61 68.46
C ALA A 190 -4.98 12.07 68.06
N THR A 191 -5.95 12.29 67.16
CA THR A 191 -6.38 13.64 66.76
C THR A 191 -7.10 14.38 67.88
N ASP A 192 -8.05 13.74 68.56
CA ASP A 192 -8.80 14.32 69.69
C ASP A 192 -7.87 14.71 70.84
N ALA A 193 -6.91 13.84 71.17
CA ALA A 193 -5.96 14.10 72.24
C ALA A 193 -4.97 15.21 71.90
N LYS A 194 -4.65 15.42 70.61
CA LYS A 194 -3.85 16.55 70.12
C LYS A 194 -4.61 17.88 70.21
N GLU A 195 -5.89 17.90 69.85
CA GLU A 195 -6.73 19.11 69.90
C GLU A 195 -7.09 19.51 71.32
N ASN A 196 -7.44 18.53 72.16
CA ASN A 196 -7.89 18.74 73.53
C ASN A 196 -6.77 18.70 74.58
N LYS A 197 -5.50 18.54 74.15
CA LYS A 197 -4.31 18.41 75.03
C LYS A 197 -4.48 17.39 76.16
N LYS A 198 -5.17 16.28 75.88
CA LYS A 198 -5.52 15.24 76.88
C LYS A 198 -4.34 14.32 77.22
N LEU A 199 -3.32 14.25 76.34
CA LEU A 199 -2.16 13.38 76.49
C LEU A 199 -0.86 14.18 76.52
N SER A 200 0.16 13.61 77.18
CA SER A 200 1.51 14.16 77.16
C SER A 200 2.13 14.07 75.76
N THR A 201 3.04 14.99 75.44
CA THR A 201 3.72 15.01 74.13
C THR A 201 4.44 13.70 73.81
N SER A 202 5.02 13.03 74.81
CA SER A 202 5.70 11.74 74.61
C SER A 202 4.72 10.59 74.35
N ALA A 203 3.57 10.57 75.04
CA ALA A 203 2.53 9.57 74.82
C ALA A 203 1.91 9.70 73.42
N LEU A 204 1.67 10.94 72.96
CA LEU A 204 1.20 11.20 71.59
C LEU A 204 2.20 10.74 70.53
N MET A 205 3.50 10.98 70.72
CA MET A 205 4.54 10.50 69.80
C MET A 205 4.63 8.97 69.79
N SER A 206 4.50 8.33 70.95
CA SER A 206 4.49 6.86 71.08
C SER A 206 3.30 6.24 70.34
N LEU A 207 2.09 6.77 70.57
CA LEU A 207 0.86 6.35 69.88
C LEU A 207 0.99 6.52 68.36
N HIS A 208 1.45 7.68 67.90
CA HIS A 208 1.62 7.94 66.47
C HIS A 208 2.64 6.97 65.85
N THR A 209 3.73 6.65 66.56
CA THR A 209 4.72 5.67 66.11
C THR A 209 4.13 4.26 66.05
N ALA A 210 3.34 3.88 67.06
CA ALA A 210 2.65 2.59 67.11
C ALA A 210 1.63 2.44 65.97
N ILE A 211 0.81 3.47 65.71
CA ILE A 211 -0.13 3.50 64.59
C ILE A 211 0.63 3.35 63.26
N THR A 212 1.68 4.14 63.02
CA THR A 212 2.44 4.06 61.77
C THR A 212 3.09 2.69 61.57
N ASN A 213 3.67 2.10 62.62
CA ASN A 213 4.29 0.79 62.54
C ASN A 213 3.29 -0.31 62.21
N HIS A 214 2.10 -0.30 62.82
CA HIS A 214 1.09 -1.32 62.56
C HIS A 214 0.35 -1.10 61.23
N ARG A 215 0.13 0.14 60.79
CA ARG A 215 -0.34 0.42 59.42
C ARG A 215 0.62 -0.18 58.39
N LEU A 216 1.93 0.00 58.58
CA LEU A 216 2.95 -0.58 57.70
C LEU A 216 2.94 -2.12 57.74
N LYS A 217 2.95 -2.72 58.94
CA LYS A 217 2.85 -4.20 59.10
C LYS A 217 1.63 -4.77 58.38
N LEU A 218 0.45 -4.18 58.59
CA LEU A 218 -0.79 -4.63 57.94
C LEU A 218 -0.73 -4.43 56.42
N ALA A 219 -0.22 -3.29 55.96
CA ALA A 219 -0.05 -3.04 54.53
C ALA A 219 0.88 -4.07 53.87
N ASP A 220 1.98 -4.45 54.52
CA ASP A 220 2.89 -5.47 54.00
C ASP A 220 2.26 -6.86 53.96
N GLN A 221 1.52 -7.25 55.01
CA GLN A 221 0.78 -8.52 55.03
C GLN A 221 -0.29 -8.58 53.93
N LEU A 222 -1.02 -7.48 53.70
CA LEU A 222 -2.03 -7.39 52.65
C LEU A 222 -1.39 -7.43 51.26
N ALA A 223 -0.26 -6.75 51.07
CA ALA A 223 0.47 -6.77 49.81
C ALA A 223 1.02 -8.17 49.49
N GLU A 224 1.56 -8.87 50.49
CA GLU A 224 2.02 -10.25 50.34
C GLU A 224 0.87 -11.20 50.00
N ALA A 225 -0.29 -11.04 50.66
CA ALA A 225 -1.49 -11.82 50.38
C ALA A 225 -2.03 -11.57 48.95
N ALA A 226 -2.01 -10.33 48.48
CA ALA A 226 -2.43 -9.96 47.14
C ALA A 226 -1.51 -10.50 46.03
N CYS A 227 -0.25 -10.80 46.34
CA CYS A 227 0.71 -11.38 45.40
C CYS A 227 0.59 -12.90 45.27
N GLN A 228 -0.20 -13.57 46.11
CA GLN A 228 -0.33 -15.03 46.05
C GLN A 228 -1.13 -15.46 44.81
N PRO A 229 -0.70 -16.49 44.05
CA PRO A 229 -1.40 -16.95 42.85
C PRO A 229 -2.84 -17.41 43.08
N SER A 230 -3.18 -17.83 44.30
CA SER A 230 -4.53 -18.25 44.70
C SER A 230 -5.48 -17.08 44.99
N THR A 231 -4.94 -15.90 45.27
CA THR A 231 -5.74 -14.73 45.66
C THR A 231 -6.29 -14.05 44.42
N HIS A 232 -7.60 -14.13 44.22
CA HIS A 232 -8.24 -13.60 43.01
C HIS A 232 -9.65 -13.09 43.26
N GLY A 233 -10.13 -12.23 42.35
CA GLY A 233 -11.50 -11.71 42.36
C GLY A 233 -11.80 -10.95 43.66
N VAL A 234 -12.76 -11.46 44.44
CA VAL A 234 -13.25 -10.80 45.66
C VAL A 234 -12.13 -10.61 46.70
N GLU A 235 -11.26 -11.60 46.89
CA GLU A 235 -10.17 -11.53 47.89
C GLU A 235 -9.12 -10.48 47.49
N LEU A 236 -8.76 -10.43 46.21
CA LEU A 236 -7.84 -9.43 45.68
C LEU A 236 -8.43 -8.01 45.81
N ARG A 237 -9.72 -7.85 45.51
CA ARG A 237 -10.42 -6.56 45.70
C ARG A 237 -10.51 -6.15 47.16
N ALA A 238 -10.75 -7.11 48.06
CA ALA A 238 -10.79 -6.85 49.50
C ALA A 238 -9.41 -6.39 50.02
N ALA A 239 -8.33 -7.07 49.62
CA ALA A 239 -6.96 -6.67 49.96
C ALA A 239 -6.60 -5.27 49.40
N ALA A 240 -6.94 -5.00 48.14
CA ALA A 240 -6.71 -3.68 47.53
C ALA A 240 -7.54 -2.56 48.21
N SER A 241 -8.79 -2.85 48.59
CA SER A 241 -9.65 -1.91 49.33
C SER A 241 -9.11 -1.60 50.73
N ALA A 242 -8.59 -2.63 51.41
CA ALA A 242 -7.95 -2.49 52.71
C ALA A 242 -6.67 -1.65 52.63
N LEU A 243 -5.81 -1.90 51.63
CA LEU A 243 -4.62 -1.08 51.37
C LEU A 243 -4.97 0.37 51.03
N ARG A 244 -6.04 0.59 50.26
CA ARG A 244 -6.55 1.94 49.99
C ARG A 244 -7.00 2.65 51.27
N ARG A 245 -7.74 1.96 52.16
CA ARG A 245 -8.13 2.50 53.48
C ARG A 245 -6.91 2.87 54.35
N LEU A 246 -5.81 2.12 54.24
CA LEU A 246 -4.57 2.42 54.95
C LEU A 246 -3.83 3.67 54.44
N GLY A 247 -4.22 4.21 53.29
CA GLY A 247 -3.56 5.35 52.64
C GLY A 247 -2.55 4.96 51.56
N ASP A 248 -2.38 3.66 51.28
CA ASP A 248 -1.41 3.14 50.30
C ASP A 248 -2.08 2.76 48.96
N GLY A 249 -2.85 3.72 48.42
CA GLY A 249 -3.68 3.49 47.23
C GLY A 249 -2.88 3.19 45.95
N HIS A 250 -1.72 3.82 45.77
CA HIS A 250 -0.87 3.58 44.60
C HIS A 250 -0.27 2.15 44.62
N ARG A 251 0.20 1.67 45.77
CA ARG A 251 0.67 0.27 45.90
C ARG A 251 -0.49 -0.70 45.69
N ALA A 252 -1.67 -0.41 46.26
CA ALA A 252 -2.87 -1.22 46.07
C ALA A 252 -3.25 -1.36 44.58
N HIS A 253 -3.28 -0.24 43.85
CA HIS A 253 -3.64 -0.23 42.45
C HIS A 253 -2.61 -0.98 41.59
N ASN A 254 -1.31 -0.76 41.85
CA ASN A 254 -0.24 -1.46 41.16
C ASN A 254 -0.28 -2.98 41.38
N LEU A 255 -0.53 -3.43 42.61
CA LEU A 255 -0.69 -4.85 42.94
C LEU A 255 -1.87 -5.48 42.22
N LEU A 256 -3.02 -4.79 42.18
CA LEU A 256 -4.20 -5.24 41.47
C LEU A 256 -3.89 -5.44 39.97
N LEU A 257 -3.29 -4.45 39.31
CA LEU A 257 -2.91 -4.54 37.89
C LEU A 257 -1.85 -5.63 37.62
N ASN A 258 -0.90 -5.82 38.54
CA ASN A 258 0.11 -6.87 38.43
C ASN A 258 -0.50 -8.27 38.53
N ALA A 259 -1.46 -8.48 39.45
CA ALA A 259 -2.17 -9.74 39.57
C ALA A 259 -2.98 -10.07 38.30
N HIS A 260 -3.67 -9.07 37.72
CA HIS A 260 -4.33 -9.25 36.42
C HIS A 260 -3.34 -9.59 35.30
N ASN A 261 -2.17 -8.93 35.26
CA ASN A 261 -1.14 -9.20 34.26
C ASN A 261 -0.54 -10.60 34.40
N GLN A 262 -0.21 -11.06 35.60
CA GLN A 262 0.32 -12.40 35.84
C GLN A 262 -0.67 -13.48 35.39
N ARG A 263 -1.96 -13.30 35.72
CA ARG A 263 -3.01 -14.22 35.29
C ARG A 263 -3.19 -14.23 33.77
N LEU A 264 -3.15 -13.05 33.14
CA LEU A 264 -3.20 -12.95 31.69
C LEU A 264 -2.03 -13.70 31.04
N GLN A 265 -0.81 -13.52 31.54
CA GLN A 265 0.38 -14.21 31.04
C GLN A 265 0.25 -15.74 31.18
N TYR A 266 -0.24 -16.23 32.32
CA TYR A 266 -0.50 -17.66 32.53
C TYR A 266 -1.51 -18.22 31.53
N ASN A 267 -2.65 -17.54 31.35
CA ASN A 267 -3.68 -17.98 30.42
C ASN A 267 -3.20 -17.96 28.96
N MET A 268 -2.38 -16.97 28.58
CA MET A 268 -1.83 -16.88 27.23
C MET A 268 -0.87 -18.03 26.88
N GLN A 269 -0.23 -18.68 27.87
CA GLN A 269 0.64 -19.85 27.62
C GLN A 269 -0.12 -21.04 27.04
N THR A 270 -1.43 -21.10 27.26
CA THR A 270 -2.29 -22.19 26.73
C THR A 270 -2.71 -21.98 25.27
N ILE A 271 -2.53 -20.76 24.73
CA ILE A 271 -2.97 -20.39 23.39
C ILE A 271 -1.80 -20.51 22.42
N HIS A 272 -1.80 -21.55 21.59
CA HIS A 272 -0.76 -21.79 20.61
C HIS A 272 -1.17 -21.39 19.18
N PRO A 273 -0.25 -20.84 18.37
CA PRO A 273 -0.52 -20.59 16.96
C PRO A 273 -0.77 -21.90 16.20
N THR A 274 -1.95 -22.05 15.60
CA THR A 274 -2.28 -23.17 14.72
C THR A 274 -1.93 -22.83 13.27
N SER A 275 -1.28 -23.75 12.56
CA SER A 275 -0.88 -23.56 11.16
C SER A 275 -2.04 -23.57 10.15
N THR A 276 -3.23 -24.01 10.55
CA THR A 276 -4.34 -24.34 9.64
C THR A 276 -5.29 -23.19 9.32
N SER A 277 -5.34 -22.14 10.14
CA SER A 277 -6.44 -21.16 10.09
C SER A 277 -6.05 -19.75 9.62
N TYR A 278 -4.98 -19.60 8.83
CA TYR A 278 -4.44 -18.30 8.36
C TYR A 278 -4.33 -17.20 9.45
N GLY A 279 -4.21 -17.60 10.73
CA GLY A 279 -4.13 -16.70 11.89
C GLY A 279 -5.46 -16.24 12.51
N GLY A 280 -6.61 -16.48 11.88
CA GLY A 280 -7.93 -16.00 12.37
C GLY A 280 -8.33 -16.58 13.73
N ALA A 281 -8.33 -17.92 13.87
CA ALA A 281 -8.70 -18.59 15.12
C ALA A 281 -7.75 -18.25 16.29
N TYR A 282 -6.45 -18.14 16.00
CA TYR A 282 -5.45 -17.69 16.97
C TYR A 282 -5.74 -16.26 17.43
N THR A 283 -6.02 -15.36 16.49
CA THR A 283 -6.36 -13.96 16.80
C THR A 283 -7.64 -13.88 17.64
N ALA A 284 -8.68 -14.66 17.33
CA ALA A 284 -9.92 -14.69 18.10
C ALA A 284 -9.69 -15.14 19.55
N SER A 285 -8.99 -16.26 19.74
CA SER A 285 -8.73 -16.83 21.07
C SER A 285 -7.90 -15.88 21.92
N LEU A 286 -6.83 -15.32 21.34
CA LEU A 286 -5.95 -14.39 22.03
C LEU A 286 -6.65 -13.07 22.35
N SER A 287 -7.41 -12.54 21.40
CA SER A 287 -8.16 -11.30 21.54
C SER A 287 -9.22 -11.40 22.63
N GLN A 288 -9.99 -12.50 22.65
CA GLN A 288 -10.96 -12.77 23.71
C GLN A 288 -10.29 -12.79 25.09
N GLN A 289 -9.18 -13.51 25.22
CA GLN A 289 -8.45 -13.63 26.49
C GLN A 289 -7.93 -12.28 26.99
N VAL A 290 -7.29 -11.49 26.12
CA VAL A 290 -6.69 -10.20 26.48
C VAL A 290 -7.77 -9.17 26.82
N PHE A 291 -8.76 -8.97 25.94
CA PHE A 291 -9.77 -7.93 26.18
C PHE A 291 -10.73 -8.29 27.31
N SER A 292 -10.99 -9.58 27.59
CA SER A 292 -11.71 -9.97 28.82
C SER A 292 -10.91 -9.68 30.09
N ALA A 293 -9.59 -9.86 30.07
CA ALA A 293 -8.73 -9.59 31.23
C ALA A 293 -8.64 -8.09 31.50
N ILE A 294 -8.54 -7.27 30.44
CA ILE A 294 -8.61 -5.81 30.53
C ILE A 294 -9.97 -5.39 31.08
N ALA A 295 -11.06 -5.91 30.54
CA ALA A 295 -12.42 -5.61 31.00
C ALA A 295 -12.59 -5.90 32.51
N GLN A 296 -12.03 -7.01 32.99
CA GLN A 296 -12.07 -7.38 34.39
C GLN A 296 -11.21 -6.45 35.26
N ALA A 297 -10.00 -6.11 34.83
CA ALA A 297 -9.14 -5.18 35.56
C ALA A 297 -9.76 -3.78 35.68
N VAL A 298 -10.44 -3.31 34.63
CA VAL A 298 -11.18 -2.05 34.65
C VAL A 298 -12.33 -2.09 35.66
N ASN A 299 -13.10 -3.17 35.68
CA ASN A 299 -14.18 -3.33 36.66
C ASN A 299 -13.66 -3.36 38.10
N ASP A 300 -12.63 -4.18 38.35
CA ASP A 300 -12.08 -4.36 39.68
C ASP A 300 -11.41 -3.06 40.18
N SER A 301 -10.75 -2.31 39.30
CA SER A 301 -10.19 -1.00 39.62
C SER A 301 -11.27 0.05 39.90
N LEU A 302 -12.33 0.11 39.08
CA LEU A 302 -13.46 1.03 39.31
C LEU A 302 -14.19 0.74 40.63
N GLU A 303 -14.36 -0.54 40.98
CA GLU A 303 -15.01 -0.95 42.23
C GLU A 303 -14.18 -0.56 43.46
N VAL A 304 -12.85 -0.70 43.38
CA VAL A 304 -11.95 -0.41 44.49
C VAL A 304 -11.59 1.07 44.60
N PHE A 305 -11.34 1.77 43.49
CA PHE A 305 -10.78 3.13 43.47
C PHE A 305 -11.74 4.22 42.97
N GLY A 306 -12.90 3.86 42.43
CA GLY A 306 -13.83 4.83 41.84
C GLY A 306 -13.23 5.59 40.65
N ASN A 307 -13.75 6.79 40.37
CA ASN A 307 -13.33 7.61 39.20
C ASN A 307 -12.19 8.59 39.51
N GLU A 308 -11.24 8.20 40.36
CA GLU A 308 -10.08 9.04 40.67
C GLU A 308 -9.09 9.12 39.49
N SER A 309 -8.74 10.34 39.08
CA SER A 309 -7.96 10.62 37.85
C SER A 309 -6.59 9.92 37.82
N VAL A 310 -5.92 9.80 38.98
CA VAL A 310 -4.57 9.23 39.11
C VAL A 310 -4.59 7.74 38.72
N TYR A 311 -5.47 6.96 39.34
CA TYR A 311 -5.59 5.52 39.08
C TYR A 311 -6.16 5.24 37.68
N MET A 312 -7.06 6.08 37.18
CA MET A 312 -7.57 5.95 35.80
C MET A 312 -6.46 6.10 34.77
N SER A 313 -5.54 7.04 34.96
CA SER A 313 -4.42 7.25 34.02
C SER A 313 -3.48 6.04 33.97
N GLU A 314 -3.16 5.46 35.14
CA GLU A 314 -2.37 4.23 35.24
C GLU A 314 -3.07 3.02 34.63
N LEU A 315 -4.38 2.87 34.85
CA LEU A 315 -5.20 1.80 34.29
C LEU A 315 -5.25 1.88 32.77
N VAL A 316 -5.40 3.08 32.21
CA VAL A 316 -5.35 3.31 30.76
C VAL A 316 -3.97 2.96 30.21
N ALA A 317 -2.89 3.41 30.86
CA ALA A 317 -1.52 3.10 30.45
C ALA A 317 -1.25 1.58 30.47
N TRP A 318 -1.70 0.88 31.50
CA TRP A 318 -1.62 -0.57 31.59
C TRP A 318 -2.41 -1.25 30.47
N SER A 319 -3.64 -0.79 30.18
CA SER A 319 -4.49 -1.35 29.14
C SER A 319 -3.90 -1.17 27.74
N ILE A 320 -3.29 -0.01 27.47
CA ILE A 320 -2.54 0.24 26.24
C ILE A 320 -1.37 -0.74 26.11
N LYS A 321 -0.58 -0.92 27.18
CA LYS A 321 0.56 -1.86 27.19
C LYS A 321 0.13 -3.30 26.90
N GLN A 322 -0.99 -3.75 27.47
CA GLN A 322 -1.53 -5.09 27.16
C GLN A 322 -2.01 -5.20 25.71
N THR A 323 -2.64 -4.15 25.19
CA THR A 323 -3.10 -4.07 23.80
C THR A 323 -1.93 -4.09 22.81
N GLU A 324 -0.83 -3.40 23.12
CA GLU A 324 0.41 -3.41 22.34
C GLU A 324 1.06 -4.80 22.31
N ALA A 325 1.19 -5.45 23.47
CA ALA A 325 1.73 -6.81 23.57
C ALA A 325 0.89 -7.81 22.76
N PHE A 326 -0.44 -7.72 22.87
CA PHE A 326 -1.37 -8.48 22.04
C PHE A 326 -1.14 -8.24 20.54
N ALA A 327 -1.08 -6.98 20.11
CA ALA A 327 -0.90 -6.63 18.71
C ALA A 327 0.45 -7.16 18.17
N GLN A 328 1.52 -7.14 18.97
CA GLN A 328 2.81 -7.71 18.59
C GLN A 328 2.72 -9.22 18.33
N LEU A 329 2.00 -9.97 19.17
CA LEU A 329 1.80 -11.41 18.99
C LEU A 329 0.98 -11.71 17.73
N VAL A 330 -0.13 -11.00 17.51
CA VAL A 330 -0.95 -11.14 16.29
C VAL A 330 -0.13 -10.79 15.04
N LYS A 331 0.66 -9.71 15.08
CA LYS A 331 1.57 -9.36 13.98
C LYS A 331 2.52 -10.49 13.64
N ARG A 332 3.19 -11.04 14.66
CA ARG A 332 4.21 -12.07 14.47
C ARG A 332 3.63 -13.41 14.01
N HIS A 333 2.49 -13.82 14.57
CA HIS A 333 1.98 -15.19 14.41
C HIS A 333 0.79 -15.32 13.45
N ALA A 334 0.10 -14.23 13.10
CA ALA A 334 -1.04 -14.24 12.18
C ALA A 334 -0.81 -13.36 10.94
N LEU A 335 -0.33 -12.12 11.12
CA LEU A 335 -0.25 -11.15 10.01
C LEU A 335 1.04 -11.24 9.18
N ALA A 336 2.20 -11.55 9.76
CA ALA A 336 3.48 -11.47 9.05
C ALA A 336 3.54 -12.36 7.80
N SER A 337 3.11 -13.62 7.92
CA SER A 337 3.12 -14.57 6.80
C SER A 337 2.02 -14.27 5.79
N SER A 338 0.81 -13.94 6.26
CA SER A 338 -0.31 -13.59 5.37
C SER A 338 -0.03 -12.30 4.61
N ALA A 339 0.47 -11.26 5.26
CA ALA A 339 0.84 -10.00 4.63
C ALA A 339 1.95 -10.18 3.57
N ALA A 340 2.99 -10.96 3.88
CA ALA A 340 4.06 -11.22 2.92
C ALA A 340 3.59 -11.99 1.67
N ALA A 341 2.63 -12.90 1.83
CA ALA A 341 2.00 -13.61 0.71
C ALA A 341 0.87 -12.81 0.03
N GLY A 342 0.56 -11.61 0.54
CA GLY A 342 -0.56 -10.73 0.13
C GLY A 342 -1.96 -11.28 0.45
N GLY A 343 -2.07 -12.15 1.45
CA GLY A 343 -3.34 -12.67 1.99
C GLY A 343 -4.14 -11.57 2.70
N LEU A 344 -4.68 -10.63 1.92
CA LEU A 344 -5.40 -9.46 2.40
C LEU A 344 -6.66 -9.84 3.17
N ARG A 345 -7.44 -10.82 2.68
CA ARG A 345 -8.60 -11.37 3.41
C ARG A 345 -8.27 -11.83 4.82
N ALA A 346 -7.22 -12.65 4.96
CA ALA A 346 -6.80 -13.15 6.27
C ALA A 346 -6.35 -12.01 7.20
N ALA A 347 -5.62 -11.02 6.65
CA ALA A 347 -5.24 -9.84 7.41
C ALA A 347 -6.46 -9.01 7.85
N ALA A 348 -7.44 -8.83 6.96
CA ALA A 348 -8.68 -8.11 7.23
C ALA A 348 -9.50 -8.80 8.33
N GLU A 349 -9.68 -10.12 8.24
CA GLU A 349 -10.35 -10.92 9.26
C GLU A 349 -9.68 -10.79 10.63
N CYS A 350 -8.35 -10.91 10.71
CA CYS A 350 -7.61 -10.76 11.96
C CYS A 350 -7.81 -9.37 12.59
N VAL A 351 -7.75 -8.31 11.77
CA VAL A 351 -7.98 -6.94 12.25
C VAL A 351 -9.42 -6.75 12.71
N GLN A 352 -10.41 -7.26 11.97
CA GLN A 352 -11.82 -7.16 12.35
C GLN A 352 -12.11 -7.88 13.67
N ILE A 353 -11.57 -9.09 13.87
CA ILE A 353 -11.72 -9.83 15.12
C ILE A 353 -11.13 -9.03 16.29
N ALA A 354 -9.91 -8.52 16.13
CA ALA A 354 -9.23 -7.75 17.17
C ALA A 354 -9.97 -6.45 17.54
N VAL A 355 -10.40 -5.68 16.53
CA VAL A 355 -11.16 -4.45 16.72
C VAL A 355 -12.55 -4.74 17.28
N GLY A 356 -13.19 -5.82 16.83
CA GLY A 356 -14.51 -6.25 17.31
C GLY A 356 -14.52 -6.50 18.82
N HIS A 357 -13.60 -7.31 19.34
CA HIS A 357 -13.51 -7.53 20.79
C HIS A 357 -13.07 -6.27 21.56
N CYS A 358 -12.16 -5.49 20.99
CA CYS A 358 -11.71 -4.24 21.59
C CYS A 358 -12.85 -3.22 21.74
N SER A 359 -13.76 -3.13 20.75
CA SER A 359 -14.89 -2.19 20.77
C SER A 359 -15.86 -2.45 21.94
N LEU A 360 -15.91 -3.69 22.47
CA LEU A 360 -16.73 -4.02 23.64
C LEU A 360 -16.28 -3.28 24.92
N LEU A 361 -15.03 -2.81 24.96
CA LEU A 361 -14.49 -2.00 26.06
C LEU A 361 -14.95 -0.54 26.02
N GLU A 362 -15.43 -0.05 24.87
CA GLU A 362 -15.89 1.34 24.71
C GLU A 362 -17.12 1.62 25.60
N ASN A 363 -17.99 0.62 25.79
CA ASN A 363 -19.11 0.68 26.75
C ASN A 363 -18.66 0.87 28.21
N ARG A 364 -17.38 0.61 28.52
CA ARG A 364 -16.77 0.76 29.84
C ARG A 364 -15.88 2.00 29.93
N GLY A 365 -15.97 2.90 28.95
CA GLY A 365 -15.19 4.15 28.92
C GLY A 365 -13.75 4.00 28.42
N LEU A 366 -13.37 2.85 27.87
CA LEU A 366 -12.01 2.57 27.42
C LEU A 366 -11.95 2.34 25.91
N ALA A 367 -11.55 3.39 25.16
CA ALA A 367 -11.46 3.36 23.70
C ALA A 367 -10.03 3.04 23.22
N LEU A 368 -9.79 1.77 22.86
CA LEU A 368 -8.48 1.26 22.42
C LEU A 368 -8.43 0.90 20.92
N SER A 369 -9.56 0.99 20.22
CA SER A 369 -9.70 0.58 18.81
C SER A 369 -8.72 1.33 17.89
N SER A 370 -8.51 2.63 18.13
CA SER A 370 -7.56 3.46 17.38
C SER A 370 -6.11 3.02 17.55
N VAL A 371 -5.73 2.57 18.75
CA VAL A 371 -4.40 2.03 19.05
C VAL A 371 -4.14 0.78 18.21
N LEU A 372 -5.10 -0.16 18.19
CA LEU A 372 -4.99 -1.37 17.36
C LEU A 372 -4.90 -1.06 15.87
N MET A 373 -5.74 -0.16 15.36
CA MET A 373 -5.70 0.23 13.95
C MET A 373 -4.33 0.81 13.57
N ASN A 374 -3.79 1.70 14.40
CA ASN A 374 -2.45 2.28 14.19
C ASN A 374 -1.36 1.22 14.22
N LEU A 375 -1.46 0.25 15.12
CA LEU A 375 -0.49 -0.84 15.20
C LEU A 375 -0.58 -1.76 13.98
N PHE A 376 -1.77 -2.18 13.54
CA PHE A 376 -1.90 -3.13 12.43
C PHE A 376 -1.74 -2.52 11.05
N LYS A 377 -1.90 -1.19 10.91
CA LYS A 377 -1.85 -0.49 9.62
C LYS A 377 -0.65 -0.85 8.73
N PRO A 378 0.61 -0.87 9.22
CA PRO A 378 1.75 -1.23 8.36
C PRO A 378 1.68 -2.66 7.81
N SER A 379 1.17 -3.62 8.59
CA SER A 379 1.02 -5.01 8.14
C SER A 379 -0.11 -5.15 7.11
N VAL A 380 -1.19 -4.37 7.26
CA VAL A 380 -2.30 -4.34 6.30
C VAL A 380 -1.87 -3.66 5.00
N GLU A 381 -1.13 -2.56 5.07
CA GLU A 381 -0.56 -1.88 3.90
C GLU A 381 0.38 -2.82 3.13
N GLN A 382 1.25 -3.56 3.84
CA GLN A 382 2.08 -4.59 3.22
C GLN A 382 1.25 -5.68 2.53
N ALA A 383 0.17 -6.15 3.17
CA ALA A 383 -0.73 -7.15 2.59
C ALA A 383 -1.44 -6.63 1.33
N LEU A 384 -1.86 -5.36 1.36
CA LEU A 384 -2.49 -4.65 0.24
C LEU A 384 -1.54 -4.56 -0.95
N ASP A 385 -0.31 -4.08 -0.74
CA ASP A 385 0.69 -3.91 -1.80
C ASP A 385 1.11 -5.27 -2.40
N ALA A 386 1.32 -6.28 -1.56
CA ALA A 386 1.62 -7.64 -2.03
C ALA A 386 0.45 -8.27 -2.81
N ASN A 387 -0.80 -7.97 -2.42
CA ASN A 387 -1.98 -8.42 -3.15
C ASN A 387 -2.06 -7.77 -4.53
N LEU A 388 -1.90 -6.45 -4.61
CA LEU A 388 -1.87 -5.70 -5.88
C LEU A 388 -0.79 -6.21 -6.83
N LYS A 389 0.41 -6.48 -6.29
CA LYS A 389 1.51 -7.06 -7.07
C LYS A 389 1.16 -8.45 -7.62
N ARG A 390 0.47 -9.28 -6.84
CA ARG A 390 0.00 -10.58 -7.33
C ARG A 390 -1.05 -10.45 -8.43
N ILE A 391 -1.97 -9.49 -8.32
CA ILE A 391 -2.94 -9.21 -9.38
C ILE A 391 -2.20 -8.83 -10.67
N GLU A 392 -1.19 -7.97 -10.57
CA GLU A 392 -0.33 -7.58 -11.70
C GLU A 392 0.37 -8.79 -12.34
N GLU A 393 1.09 -9.59 -11.55
CA GLU A 393 1.83 -10.78 -12.02
C GLU A 393 0.88 -11.84 -12.64
N SER A 394 -0.26 -12.10 -11.99
CA SER A 394 -1.27 -13.04 -12.47
C SER A 394 -1.89 -12.58 -13.79
N THR A 395 -2.20 -11.28 -13.90
CA THR A 395 -2.78 -10.71 -15.12
C THR A 395 -1.79 -10.76 -16.27
N ALA A 396 -0.50 -10.51 -16.01
CA ALA A 396 0.55 -10.64 -17.03
C ALA A 396 0.66 -12.08 -17.57
N ALA A 397 0.66 -13.08 -16.69
CA ALA A 397 0.68 -14.48 -17.11
C ALA A 397 -0.56 -14.89 -17.91
N LEU A 398 -1.73 -14.35 -17.55
CA LEU A 398 -2.98 -14.60 -18.27
C LEU A 398 -3.02 -13.91 -19.63
N ALA A 399 -2.52 -12.68 -19.73
CA ALA A 399 -2.38 -11.95 -21.00
C ALA A 399 -1.42 -12.66 -21.96
N ALA A 400 -0.36 -13.29 -21.45
CA ALA A 400 0.57 -14.10 -22.25
C ALA A 400 -0.10 -15.29 -22.95
N ALA A 401 -1.14 -15.85 -22.34
CA ALA A 401 -1.86 -17.02 -22.83
C ALA A 401 -3.21 -16.67 -23.51
N ASP A 402 -3.58 -15.39 -23.58
CA ASP A 402 -4.88 -14.95 -24.09
C ASP A 402 -4.95 -15.07 -25.62
N ASP A 403 -6.13 -15.38 -26.15
CA ASP A 403 -6.39 -15.43 -27.60
C ASP A 403 -7.07 -14.16 -28.13
N TRP A 404 -7.37 -13.22 -27.23
CA TRP A 404 -8.05 -11.95 -27.47
C TRP A 404 -9.48 -12.10 -28.03
N VAL A 405 -10.11 -13.25 -27.78
CA VAL A 405 -11.51 -13.48 -28.19
C VAL A 405 -12.46 -13.02 -27.09
N LEU A 406 -13.37 -12.11 -27.44
CA LEU A 406 -14.37 -11.61 -26.50
C LEU A 406 -15.49 -12.64 -26.28
N THR A 407 -15.55 -13.19 -25.07
CA THR A 407 -16.54 -14.19 -24.66
C THR A 407 -17.36 -13.70 -23.47
N TYR A 408 -18.55 -14.29 -23.27
CA TYR A 408 -19.30 -14.10 -22.03
C TYR A 408 -18.59 -14.82 -20.89
N PRO A 409 -18.73 -14.34 -19.63
CA PRO A 409 -18.13 -15.03 -18.50
C PRO A 409 -18.66 -16.46 -18.40
N PRO A 410 -17.81 -17.47 -18.10
CA PRO A 410 -18.25 -18.85 -17.92
C PRO A 410 -19.25 -18.90 -16.77
N SER A 411 -20.50 -19.26 -17.08
CA SER A 411 -21.65 -19.01 -16.23
C SER A 411 -21.61 -19.76 -14.90
N GLY A 412 -21.78 -19.05 -13.79
CA GLY A 412 -22.40 -19.59 -12.58
C GLY A 412 -23.93 -19.59 -12.72
N PRO A 413 -24.66 -20.52 -12.09
CA PRO A 413 -26.11 -20.59 -12.24
C PRO A 413 -26.72 -19.33 -11.60
N ARG A 414 -27.58 -18.61 -12.34
CA ARG A 414 -28.46 -17.49 -11.91
C ARG A 414 -28.00 -16.04 -12.16
N THR A 415 -27.44 -15.72 -13.33
CA THR A 415 -27.49 -14.32 -13.81
C THR A 415 -28.03 -14.25 -15.23
N ASN A 416 -28.90 -13.27 -15.50
CA ASN A 416 -29.48 -13.05 -16.84
C ASN A 416 -28.33 -12.81 -17.85
N ALA A 417 -28.16 -13.75 -18.78
CA ALA A 417 -27.07 -13.74 -19.77
C ALA A 417 -27.07 -12.52 -20.70
N THR A 418 -28.19 -11.78 -20.76
CA THR A 418 -28.40 -10.65 -21.67
C THR A 418 -27.77 -9.32 -21.22
N SER A 419 -27.16 -9.25 -20.03
CA SER A 419 -26.56 -8.01 -19.49
C SER A 419 -25.10 -8.14 -19.07
N GLN A 420 -24.43 -9.25 -19.38
CA GLN A 420 -23.02 -9.46 -19.04
C GLN A 420 -22.13 -8.97 -20.18
N PRO A 421 -21.12 -8.12 -19.91
CA PRO A 421 -20.22 -7.68 -20.97
C PRO A 421 -19.35 -8.81 -21.51
N LYS A 422 -19.07 -8.78 -22.81
CA LYS A 422 -18.07 -9.66 -23.44
C LYS A 422 -16.67 -9.12 -23.18
N LEU A 423 -15.76 -9.97 -22.71
CA LEU A 423 -14.35 -9.66 -22.44
C LEU A 423 -13.48 -10.85 -22.87
N SER A 424 -12.18 -10.61 -23.06
CA SER A 424 -11.23 -11.71 -23.22
C SER A 424 -10.97 -12.45 -21.90
N SER A 425 -10.28 -13.58 -21.99
CA SER A 425 -10.02 -14.44 -20.82
C SER A 425 -9.21 -13.71 -19.74
N SER A 426 -8.18 -12.94 -20.12
CA SER A 426 -7.36 -12.16 -19.19
C SER A 426 -8.17 -11.03 -18.55
N ALA A 427 -9.01 -10.32 -19.32
CA ALA A 427 -9.83 -9.22 -18.83
C ALA A 427 -10.91 -9.69 -17.84
N HIS A 428 -11.54 -10.85 -18.08
CA HIS A 428 -12.48 -11.46 -17.12
C HIS A 428 -11.80 -11.78 -15.79
N ARG A 429 -10.62 -12.41 -15.86
CA ARG A 429 -9.85 -12.78 -14.66
C ARG A 429 -9.34 -11.55 -13.90
N PHE A 430 -8.86 -10.54 -14.62
CA PHE A 430 -8.49 -9.25 -14.03
C PHE A 430 -9.66 -8.62 -13.29
N ASN A 431 -10.84 -8.50 -13.92
CA ASN A 431 -12.04 -7.98 -13.27
C ASN A 431 -12.41 -8.80 -12.03
N SER A 432 -12.40 -10.13 -12.11
CA SER A 432 -12.69 -11.01 -10.96
C SER A 432 -11.73 -10.75 -9.79
N MET A 433 -10.41 -10.71 -10.05
CA MET A 433 -9.42 -10.45 -9.01
C MET A 433 -9.60 -9.06 -8.38
N VAL A 434 -10.00 -8.06 -9.16
CA VAL A 434 -10.29 -6.72 -8.64
C VAL A 434 -11.57 -6.70 -7.81
N GLN A 435 -12.61 -7.45 -8.18
CA GLN A 435 -13.81 -7.61 -7.36
C GLN A 435 -13.48 -8.24 -6.00
N ASP A 436 -12.73 -9.35 -6.01
CA ASP A 436 -12.28 -10.03 -4.79
C ASP A 436 -11.44 -9.09 -3.91
N PHE A 437 -10.54 -8.32 -4.54
CA PHE A 437 -9.73 -7.32 -3.85
C PHE A 437 -10.58 -6.25 -3.14
N PHE A 438 -11.59 -5.69 -3.80
CA PHE A 438 -12.47 -4.71 -3.15
C PHE A 438 -13.33 -5.31 -2.04
N GLU A 439 -13.71 -6.57 -2.15
CA GLU A 439 -14.41 -7.30 -1.08
C GLU A 439 -13.53 -7.51 0.15
N ASP A 440 -12.24 -7.79 -0.06
CA ASP A 440 -11.26 -7.92 1.02
C ASP A 440 -10.92 -6.56 1.68
N VAL A 441 -10.96 -5.45 0.93
CA VAL A 441 -10.71 -4.08 1.45
C VAL A 441 -11.91 -3.48 2.19
N GLY A 442 -13.15 -3.84 1.83
CA GLY A 442 -14.38 -3.32 2.45
C GLY A 442 -14.38 -3.34 3.99
N PRO A 443 -14.04 -4.49 4.62
CA PRO A 443 -13.73 -4.62 6.05
C PRO A 443 -12.81 -3.58 6.69
N LEU A 444 -11.91 -2.99 5.91
CA LEU A 444 -10.78 -2.16 6.36
C LEU A 444 -11.00 -0.66 6.16
N LEU A 445 -12.20 -0.23 5.78
CA LEU A 445 -12.52 1.17 5.51
C LEU A 445 -12.23 2.11 6.69
N SER A 446 -12.36 1.63 7.93
CA SER A 446 -12.03 2.41 9.14
C SER A 446 -10.56 2.81 9.22
N MET A 447 -9.66 2.11 8.51
CA MET A 447 -8.22 2.38 8.50
C MET A 447 -7.79 3.45 7.49
N GLN A 448 -8.74 4.05 6.76
CA GLN A 448 -8.51 5.13 5.79
C GLN A 448 -7.55 4.73 4.63
N LEU A 449 -7.61 3.47 4.20
CA LEU A 449 -6.76 2.93 3.11
C LEU A 449 -7.29 3.22 1.69
N GLY A 450 -8.38 3.98 1.56
CA GLY A 450 -9.05 4.20 0.28
C GLY A 450 -8.16 4.83 -0.79
N GLY A 451 -7.35 5.84 -0.42
CA GLY A 451 -6.42 6.49 -1.34
C GLY A 451 -5.34 5.54 -1.88
N SER A 452 -4.70 4.77 -0.99
CA SER A 452 -3.69 3.78 -1.36
C SER A 452 -4.26 2.67 -2.23
N THR A 453 -5.47 2.20 -1.90
CA THR A 453 -6.20 1.17 -2.65
C THR A 453 -6.49 1.61 -4.09
N LEU A 454 -7.08 2.80 -4.25
CA LEU A 454 -7.46 3.32 -5.57
C LEU A 454 -6.23 3.68 -6.42
N ASN A 455 -5.18 4.24 -5.83
CA ASN A 455 -3.94 4.54 -6.53
C ASN A 455 -3.17 3.27 -6.92
N GLY A 456 -3.14 2.28 -6.04
CA GLY A 456 -2.56 0.96 -6.31
C GLY A 456 -3.26 0.28 -7.49
N LEU A 457 -4.60 0.30 -7.52
CA LEU A 457 -5.36 -0.27 -8.63
C LEU A 457 -5.14 0.47 -9.96
N ILE A 458 -4.98 1.81 -9.95
CA ILE A 458 -4.57 2.55 -11.15
C ILE A 458 -3.23 2.03 -11.67
N ARG A 459 -2.24 1.78 -10.80
CA ARG A 459 -0.94 1.27 -11.22
C ARG A 459 -1.06 -0.12 -11.87
N VAL A 460 -1.82 -1.02 -11.26
CA VAL A 460 -2.06 -2.37 -11.81
C VAL A 460 -2.81 -2.27 -13.15
N PHE A 461 -3.84 -1.44 -13.26
CA PHE A 461 -4.55 -1.23 -14.51
C PHE A 461 -3.65 -0.63 -15.60
N ASN A 462 -2.76 0.31 -15.27
CA ASN A 462 -1.79 0.85 -16.21
C ASN A 462 -0.82 -0.23 -16.71
N SER A 463 -0.36 -1.11 -15.81
CA SER A 463 0.47 -2.26 -16.17
C SER A 463 -0.27 -3.19 -17.13
N TYR A 464 -1.55 -3.48 -16.86
CA TYR A 464 -2.40 -4.25 -17.77
C TYR A 464 -2.54 -3.58 -19.14
N VAL A 465 -2.82 -2.28 -19.19
CA VAL A 465 -2.94 -1.55 -20.46
C VAL A 465 -1.63 -1.52 -21.23
N ASN A 466 -0.47 -1.41 -20.57
CA ASN A 466 0.83 -1.52 -21.23
C ASN A 466 1.05 -2.92 -21.83
N LEU A 467 0.57 -3.99 -21.18
CA LEU A 467 0.59 -5.33 -21.78
C LEU A 467 -0.30 -5.39 -23.02
N LEU A 468 -1.45 -4.72 -23.03
CA LEU A 468 -2.31 -4.62 -24.21
C LEU A 468 -1.64 -3.81 -25.34
N ILE A 469 -0.90 -2.75 -25.01
CA ILE A 469 -0.10 -2.00 -26.00
C ILE A 469 0.95 -2.93 -26.62
N ASN A 470 1.65 -3.71 -25.79
CA ASN A 470 2.67 -4.66 -26.24
C ASN A 470 2.10 -5.86 -27.02
N ALA A 471 0.77 -6.04 -27.04
CA ALA A 471 0.10 -7.05 -27.86
C ALA A 471 -0.22 -6.53 -29.28
N LEU A 472 -0.13 -5.23 -29.54
CA LEU A 472 -0.35 -4.66 -30.88
C LEU A 472 0.84 -5.02 -31.79
N PRO A 473 0.62 -5.40 -33.06
CA PRO A 473 1.70 -5.58 -34.03
C PRO A 473 2.61 -4.35 -34.12
N GLY A 474 3.90 -4.53 -34.39
CA GLY A 474 4.88 -3.42 -34.52
C GLY A 474 5.35 -2.79 -33.21
N SER A 475 4.75 -3.09 -32.06
CA SER A 475 5.11 -2.45 -30.77
C SER A 475 6.46 -2.90 -30.18
N MET A 476 7.11 -3.94 -30.71
CA MET A 476 8.36 -4.50 -30.16
C MET A 476 9.64 -3.85 -30.72
N GLU A 477 9.55 -3.05 -31.79
CA GLU A 477 10.72 -2.51 -32.47
C GLU A 477 11.36 -1.32 -31.73
N ASP A 478 10.62 -0.65 -30.84
CA ASP A 478 11.11 0.52 -30.08
C ASP A 478 11.86 0.18 -28.76
N GLU A 479 11.94 -1.11 -28.38
CA GLU A 479 12.30 -1.51 -27.01
C GLU A 479 13.74 -2.03 -26.78
N GLU A 480 14.70 -1.76 -27.67
CA GLU A 480 16.13 -2.04 -27.37
C GLU A 480 16.69 -1.16 -26.22
N ASN A 481 15.96 -0.12 -25.77
CA ASN A 481 16.41 0.84 -24.74
C ASN A 481 15.69 0.78 -23.38
N SER A 482 14.75 -0.14 -23.15
CA SER A 482 14.03 -0.24 -21.87
C SER A 482 14.50 -1.41 -21.01
N GLU A 483 15.67 -1.24 -20.37
CA GLU A 483 16.16 -2.07 -19.27
C GLU A 483 15.23 -1.95 -18.04
N GLY A 484 14.33 -2.91 -17.82
CA GLY A 484 13.69 -3.04 -16.51
C GLY A 484 12.36 -3.81 -16.36
N SER A 485 11.61 -4.09 -17.44
CA SER A 485 10.30 -4.77 -17.30
C SER A 485 10.41 -6.27 -17.62
N GLY A 486 10.40 -7.10 -16.59
CA GLY A 486 10.64 -8.54 -16.67
C GLY A 486 9.48 -9.41 -17.16
N ASN A 487 8.36 -8.86 -17.62
CA ASN A 487 7.22 -9.65 -18.12
C ASN A 487 6.73 -9.12 -19.48
N LYS A 488 7.49 -9.38 -20.55
CA LYS A 488 7.19 -8.94 -21.93
C LYS A 488 6.67 -10.04 -22.86
N ILE A 489 6.35 -11.22 -22.34
CA ILE A 489 5.79 -12.30 -23.17
C ILE A 489 4.28 -12.08 -23.21
N VAL A 490 3.78 -11.46 -24.27
CA VAL A 490 2.36 -11.26 -24.55
C VAL A 490 2.04 -11.83 -25.91
N ARG A 491 0.89 -12.49 -26.08
CA ARG A 491 0.47 -13.01 -27.39
C ARG A 491 0.05 -11.86 -28.29
N MET A 492 0.54 -11.83 -29.52
CA MET A 492 0.22 -10.78 -30.48
C MET A 492 -1.26 -10.84 -30.92
N ALA A 493 -1.87 -9.67 -31.08
CA ALA A 493 -3.16 -9.48 -31.70
C ALA A 493 -2.99 -9.33 -33.22
N GLU A 494 -2.92 -10.46 -33.92
CA GLU A 494 -2.60 -10.51 -35.36
C GLU A 494 -3.70 -9.94 -36.25
N THR A 495 -4.96 -9.98 -35.80
CA THR A 495 -6.12 -9.53 -36.61
C THR A 495 -6.71 -8.21 -36.10
N GLU A 496 -7.28 -7.40 -37.01
CA GLU A 496 -8.02 -6.17 -36.65
C GLU A 496 -9.11 -6.43 -35.59
N THR A 497 -9.73 -7.63 -35.60
CA THR A 497 -10.72 -8.04 -34.60
C THR A 497 -10.09 -8.22 -33.22
N GLN A 498 -8.94 -8.90 -33.13
CA GLN A 498 -8.22 -9.05 -31.86
C GLN A 498 -7.71 -7.70 -31.34
N GLN A 499 -7.22 -6.83 -32.21
CA GLN A 499 -6.71 -5.51 -31.81
C GLN A 499 -7.85 -4.61 -31.28
N LEU A 500 -9.03 -4.64 -31.93
CA LEU A 500 -10.23 -4.00 -31.40
C LEU A 500 -10.72 -4.64 -30.09
N ALA A 501 -10.46 -5.94 -29.86
CA ALA A 501 -10.76 -6.61 -28.59
C ALA A 501 -9.93 -6.05 -27.43
N LEU A 502 -8.65 -5.72 -27.66
CA LEU A 502 -7.79 -5.08 -26.66
C LEU A 502 -8.40 -3.75 -26.18
N LEU A 503 -8.83 -2.91 -27.13
CA LEU A 503 -9.49 -1.64 -26.86
C LEU A 503 -10.83 -1.83 -26.15
N ALA A 504 -11.63 -2.82 -26.56
CA ALA A 504 -12.91 -3.14 -25.93
C ALA A 504 -12.73 -3.56 -24.47
N ASN A 505 -11.74 -4.42 -24.18
CA ASN A 505 -11.38 -4.83 -22.83
C ASN A 505 -11.04 -3.62 -21.95
N ALA A 506 -10.07 -2.81 -22.38
CA ALA A 506 -9.57 -1.66 -21.61
C ALA A 506 -10.68 -0.62 -21.36
N SER A 507 -11.46 -0.30 -22.39
CA SER A 507 -12.53 0.70 -22.31
C SER A 507 -13.63 0.27 -21.34
N LEU A 508 -14.09 -0.98 -21.45
CA LEU A 508 -15.14 -1.51 -20.59
C LEU A 508 -14.72 -1.63 -19.12
N LEU A 509 -13.47 -2.04 -18.89
CA LEU A 509 -12.89 -2.05 -17.54
C LEU A 509 -12.86 -0.64 -16.94
N ALA A 510 -12.33 0.33 -17.68
CA ALA A 510 -12.16 1.71 -17.21
C ALA A 510 -13.48 2.47 -17.00
N GLU A 511 -14.48 2.24 -17.85
CA GLU A 511 -15.71 3.03 -17.83
C GLU A 511 -16.78 2.52 -16.87
N GLU A 512 -16.91 1.20 -16.77
CA GLU A 512 -18.03 0.54 -16.09
C GLU A 512 -17.54 -0.36 -14.95
N LEU A 513 -16.72 -1.36 -15.25
CA LEU A 513 -16.46 -2.45 -14.31
C LEU A 513 -15.64 -2.01 -13.09
N LEU A 514 -14.52 -1.33 -13.31
CA LEU A 514 -13.67 -0.84 -12.21
C LEU A 514 -14.37 0.25 -11.40
N PRO A 515 -15.02 1.27 -12.01
CA PRO A 515 -15.83 2.23 -11.25
C PRO A 515 -16.95 1.59 -10.45
N ARG A 516 -17.64 0.59 -10.99
CA ARG A 516 -18.69 -0.15 -10.28
C ARG A 516 -18.13 -0.95 -9.10
N ALA A 517 -16.96 -1.57 -9.26
CA ALA A 517 -16.27 -2.26 -8.18
C ALA A 517 -15.88 -1.29 -7.05
N ALA A 518 -15.30 -0.14 -7.41
CA ALA A 518 -14.88 0.89 -6.46
C ALA A 518 -16.06 1.51 -5.68
N MET A 519 -17.29 1.52 -6.22
CA MET A 519 -18.48 1.96 -5.49
C MET A 519 -18.75 1.13 -4.22
N LYS A 520 -18.29 -0.12 -4.16
CA LYS A 520 -18.40 -0.97 -2.96
C LYS A 520 -17.65 -0.38 -1.75
N LEU A 521 -16.60 0.40 -1.97
CA LEU A 521 -15.86 1.09 -0.91
C LEU A 521 -16.57 2.33 -0.36
N SER A 522 -17.72 2.71 -0.93
CA SER A 522 -18.49 3.85 -0.43
C SER A 522 -19.14 3.49 0.91
N PRO A 523 -19.01 4.33 1.96
CA PRO A 523 -19.62 4.10 3.28
C PRO A 523 -21.13 3.85 3.26
N ILE A 524 -21.80 4.24 2.17
CA ILE A 524 -23.24 4.08 1.92
C ILE A 524 -23.65 2.59 1.86
N TYR A 525 -22.75 1.68 1.49
CA TYR A 525 -23.06 0.25 1.39
C TYR A 525 -22.84 -0.56 2.68
N HIS A 526 -22.17 0.01 3.69
CA HIS A 526 -21.84 -0.70 4.94
C HIS A 526 -22.52 -0.14 6.19
N SER A 527 -23.22 1.00 6.13
CA SER A 527 -23.99 1.52 7.28
C SER A 527 -25.43 1.01 7.27
N SER A 528 -25.65 -0.23 7.72
CA SER A 528 -26.98 -0.72 8.12
C SER A 528 -27.28 -0.51 9.61
N GLY A 529 -26.60 0.44 10.28
CA GLY A 529 -26.82 0.75 11.69
C GLY A 529 -26.71 2.24 11.98
N VAL A 530 -27.87 2.83 12.32
CA VAL A 530 -28.10 4.17 12.90
C VAL A 530 -27.90 5.36 11.95
N ASP A 531 -29.03 5.89 11.47
CA ASP A 531 -29.17 7.07 10.61
C ASP A 531 -28.82 8.39 11.33
N ASP A 532 -27.78 9.09 10.86
CA ASP A 532 -27.66 10.55 11.00
C ASP A 532 -27.74 11.22 9.61
N PRO A 533 -28.83 11.94 9.29
CA PRO A 533 -29.04 12.54 7.97
C PRO A 533 -28.17 13.77 7.69
N ARG A 534 -27.47 14.35 8.68
CA ARG A 534 -26.73 15.62 8.50
C ARG A 534 -25.33 15.46 7.91
N ARG A 535 -24.69 14.29 8.03
CA ARG A 535 -23.40 13.99 7.36
C ARG A 535 -23.54 13.57 5.90
N LYS A 536 -24.73 13.14 5.45
CA LYS A 536 -24.97 12.60 4.09
C LYS A 536 -24.85 13.64 2.96
N ALA A 537 -25.06 14.94 3.24
CA ALA A 537 -25.12 15.97 2.20
C ALA A 537 -23.74 16.55 1.82
N THR A 538 -22.87 16.79 2.80
CA THR A 538 -21.54 17.39 2.58
C THR A 538 -20.52 16.40 2.00
N ASP A 539 -20.57 15.13 2.42
CA ASP A 539 -19.70 14.06 1.90
C ASP A 539 -20.03 13.66 0.46
N ARG A 540 -21.29 13.79 0.03
CA ARG A 540 -21.73 13.49 -1.34
C ARG A 540 -21.14 14.46 -2.36
N GLN A 541 -20.98 15.72 -1.97
CA GLN A 541 -20.48 16.80 -2.82
C GLN A 541 -18.95 16.70 -3.04
N ASN A 542 -18.18 16.32 -2.01
CA ASN A 542 -16.72 16.22 -2.04
C ASN A 542 -16.17 14.87 -2.57
N ARG A 543 -16.96 13.78 -2.59
CA ARG A 543 -16.50 12.46 -3.11
C ARG A 543 -16.68 12.28 -4.62
N MET A 544 -17.65 12.98 -5.20
CA MET A 544 -17.86 13.05 -6.65
C MET A 544 -16.65 13.56 -7.46
N PRO A 545 -15.85 14.56 -7.01
CA PRO A 545 -14.65 14.96 -7.74
C PRO A 545 -13.52 13.92 -7.71
N GLU A 546 -13.28 13.24 -6.58
CA GLU A 546 -12.24 12.19 -6.48
C GLU A 546 -12.56 10.98 -7.36
N GLN A 547 -13.82 10.50 -7.34
CA GLN A 547 -14.25 9.42 -8.23
C GLN A 547 -14.17 9.83 -9.71
N ARG A 548 -14.51 11.09 -10.03
CA ARG A 548 -14.34 11.65 -11.38
C ARG A 548 -12.88 11.76 -11.78
N GLU A 549 -11.99 12.11 -10.86
CA GLU A 549 -10.53 12.15 -11.11
C GLU A 549 -9.97 10.75 -11.33
N TRP A 550 -10.39 9.79 -10.51
CA TRP A 550 -10.00 8.40 -10.64
C TRP A 550 -10.46 7.81 -11.99
N LYS A 551 -11.72 8.03 -12.39
CA LYS A 551 -12.21 7.65 -13.72
C LYS A 551 -11.42 8.34 -14.84
N ARG A 552 -11.07 9.62 -14.70
CA ARG A 552 -10.19 10.32 -15.66
C ARG A 552 -8.80 9.68 -15.75
N LYS A 553 -8.22 9.23 -14.63
CA LYS A 553 -6.91 8.55 -14.62
C LYS A 553 -6.98 7.20 -15.34
N LEU A 554 -8.04 6.41 -15.14
CA LEU A 554 -8.25 5.17 -15.90
C LEU A 554 -8.41 5.46 -17.40
N GLN A 555 -9.22 6.46 -17.75
CA GLN A 555 -9.44 6.82 -19.14
C GLN A 555 -8.16 7.27 -19.85
N ARG A 556 -7.28 8.02 -19.18
CA ARG A 556 -5.97 8.40 -19.75
C ARG A 556 -5.12 7.20 -20.15
N SER A 557 -5.24 6.09 -19.43
CA SER A 557 -4.52 4.86 -19.76
C SER A 557 -5.12 4.21 -21.00
N VAL A 558 -6.45 4.14 -21.08
CA VAL A 558 -7.15 3.70 -22.31
C VAL A 558 -6.78 4.57 -23.51
N ASP A 559 -6.68 5.89 -23.31
CA ASP A 559 -6.29 6.83 -24.37
C ASP A 559 -4.88 6.55 -24.90
N LYS A 560 -3.92 6.12 -24.06
CA LYS A 560 -2.58 5.68 -24.52
C LYS A 560 -2.66 4.46 -25.45
N LEU A 561 -3.48 3.47 -25.10
CA LEU A 561 -3.70 2.30 -25.95
C LEU A 561 -4.36 2.70 -27.28
N ARG A 562 -5.34 3.61 -27.23
CA ARG A 562 -5.97 4.16 -28.43
C ARG A 562 -4.96 4.88 -29.32
N ASP A 563 -4.13 5.76 -28.75
CA ASP A 563 -3.15 6.51 -29.53
C ASP A 563 -2.07 5.59 -30.12
N SER A 564 -1.66 4.53 -29.41
CA SER A 564 -0.75 3.51 -29.94
C SER A 564 -1.38 2.70 -31.07
N PHE A 565 -2.65 2.28 -30.92
CA PHE A 565 -3.40 1.61 -31.97
C PHE A 565 -3.54 2.48 -33.23
N CYS A 566 -3.93 3.74 -33.07
CA CYS A 566 -4.07 4.67 -34.20
C CYS A 566 -2.73 4.94 -34.89
N ARG A 567 -1.66 5.11 -34.12
CA ARG A 567 -0.30 5.29 -34.64
C ARG A 567 0.14 4.07 -35.45
N GLN A 568 -0.01 2.86 -34.91
CA GLN A 568 0.40 1.64 -35.61
C GLN A 568 -0.33 1.52 -36.94
N HIS A 569 -1.66 1.66 -36.92
CA HIS A 569 -2.43 1.55 -38.15
C HIS A 569 -2.19 2.65 -39.17
N ALA A 570 -1.78 3.84 -38.73
CA ALA A 570 -1.34 4.91 -39.61
C ALA A 570 0.03 4.59 -40.22
N LEU A 571 0.98 4.06 -39.42
CA LEU A 571 2.27 3.60 -39.93
C LEU A 571 2.11 2.50 -40.97
N ASP A 572 1.28 1.49 -40.70
CA ASP A 572 0.99 0.41 -41.66
C ASP A 572 0.34 0.93 -42.97
N LEU A 573 -0.33 2.09 -42.94
CA LEU A 573 -0.95 2.70 -44.13
C LEU A 573 0.04 3.57 -44.91
N ILE A 574 0.96 4.23 -44.20
CA ILE A 574 1.84 5.27 -44.77
C ILE A 574 3.15 4.67 -45.25
N PHE A 575 3.62 3.59 -44.62
CA PHE A 575 4.91 2.96 -44.92
C PHE A 575 4.73 1.53 -45.43
N THR A 576 5.57 1.15 -46.38
CA THR A 576 5.71 -0.24 -46.83
C THR A 576 6.46 -1.09 -45.80
N GLU A 577 6.39 -2.41 -45.94
CA GLU A 577 7.22 -3.35 -45.15
C GLU A 577 8.74 -3.11 -45.35
N GLU A 578 9.13 -2.46 -46.46
CA GLU A 578 10.52 -2.12 -46.78
C GLU A 578 10.94 -0.73 -46.28
N GLY A 579 10.02 0.03 -45.65
CA GLY A 579 10.27 1.36 -45.08
C GLY A 579 10.14 2.52 -46.07
N GLU A 580 9.63 2.29 -47.28
CA GLU A 580 9.30 3.34 -48.25
C GLU A 580 7.95 3.98 -47.95
N THR A 581 7.74 5.24 -48.33
CA THR A 581 6.46 5.93 -48.11
C THR A 581 5.46 5.67 -49.24
N HIS A 582 4.28 5.16 -48.89
CA HIS A 582 3.11 5.07 -49.78
C HIS A 582 2.54 6.44 -50.18
N LEU A 583 2.89 7.49 -49.44
CA LEU A 583 2.51 8.87 -49.69
C LEU A 583 3.78 9.70 -49.90
N SER A 584 4.10 10.00 -51.16
CA SER A 584 5.25 10.82 -51.53
C SER A 584 4.84 11.95 -52.47
N ALA A 585 5.60 13.05 -52.46
CA ALA A 585 5.34 14.21 -53.31
C ALA A 585 5.38 13.86 -54.81
N GLU A 586 6.25 12.91 -55.20
CA GLU A 586 6.40 12.45 -56.58
C GLU A 586 5.08 11.90 -57.17
N MET A 587 4.19 11.38 -56.33
CA MET A 587 2.87 10.89 -56.77
C MET A 587 2.03 11.98 -57.42
N TYR A 588 2.16 13.22 -56.95
CA TYR A 588 1.44 14.36 -57.50
C TYR A 588 2.26 15.08 -58.57
N ILE A 589 3.57 15.23 -58.35
CA ILE A 589 4.48 15.95 -59.24
C ILE A 589 4.65 15.25 -60.60
N SER A 590 4.58 13.91 -60.63
CA SER A 590 4.75 13.13 -61.86
C SER A 590 3.49 13.01 -62.72
N MET A 591 2.32 13.44 -62.24
CA MET A 591 1.03 13.28 -62.94
C MET A 591 1.01 13.97 -64.30
N ASP A 592 1.59 15.17 -64.38
CA ASP A 592 1.65 15.96 -65.63
C ASP A 592 2.62 15.39 -66.68
N ALA A 593 3.40 14.36 -66.34
CA ALA A 593 4.23 13.61 -67.29
C ALA A 593 3.44 12.49 -68.02
N ASN A 594 2.26 12.12 -67.54
CA ASN A 594 1.42 11.08 -68.11
C ASN A 594 0.35 11.68 -69.05
N TYR A 595 0.15 11.09 -70.22
CA TYR A 595 -0.73 11.65 -71.27
C TYR A 595 -2.23 11.46 -71.02
N GLU A 596 -2.63 10.43 -70.25
CA GLU A 596 -4.04 10.17 -69.88
C GLU A 596 -4.12 9.58 -68.45
N PRO A 597 -4.49 10.38 -67.43
CA PRO A 597 -4.69 9.89 -66.07
C PRO A 597 -6.05 9.19 -65.91
N ASP A 598 -6.06 8.01 -65.30
CA ASP A 598 -7.28 7.39 -64.76
C ASP A 598 -7.62 8.02 -63.41
N TRP A 599 -8.72 8.78 -63.35
CA TRP A 599 -9.10 9.54 -62.16
C TRP A 599 -9.69 8.67 -61.06
N PHE A 600 -8.91 8.44 -60.02
CA PHE A 600 -9.36 7.87 -58.76
C PHE A 600 -8.59 8.52 -57.62
N PRO A 601 -9.15 8.60 -56.40
CA PRO A 601 -8.37 8.95 -55.22
C PRO A 601 -7.14 8.06 -55.11
N THR A 602 -6.03 8.58 -54.62
CA THR A 602 -4.76 7.87 -54.49
C THR A 602 -4.94 6.60 -53.65
N PRO A 603 -4.24 5.48 -53.97
CA PRO A 603 -4.42 4.19 -53.30
C PRO A 603 -4.40 4.25 -51.77
N ILE A 604 -3.55 5.09 -51.17
CA ILE A 604 -3.49 5.25 -49.70
C ILE A 604 -4.81 5.74 -49.10
N PHE A 605 -5.50 6.69 -49.74
CA PHE A 605 -6.78 7.20 -49.25
C PHE A 605 -7.92 6.21 -49.53
N GLN A 606 -7.86 5.48 -50.64
CA GLN A 606 -8.77 4.35 -50.90
C GLN A 606 -8.61 3.26 -49.81
N GLU A 607 -7.37 2.94 -49.43
CA GLU A 607 -7.08 1.95 -48.39
C GLU A 607 -7.51 2.44 -47.02
N LEU A 608 -7.28 3.72 -46.68
CA LEU A 608 -7.79 4.35 -45.46
C LEU A 608 -9.31 4.19 -45.37
N TYR A 609 -10.06 4.51 -46.44
CA TYR A 609 -11.51 4.32 -46.47
C TYR A 609 -11.92 2.85 -46.27
N ALA A 610 -11.24 1.93 -46.96
CA ALA A 610 -11.51 0.50 -46.83
C ALA A 610 -11.25 -0.01 -45.40
N LYS A 611 -10.13 0.39 -44.79
CA LYS A 611 -9.73 0.03 -43.42
C LYS A 611 -10.73 0.58 -42.40
N LEU A 612 -11.09 1.86 -42.50
CA LEU A 612 -12.11 2.47 -41.63
C LEU A 612 -13.46 1.75 -41.75
N SER A 613 -13.86 1.35 -42.95
CA SER A 613 -15.12 0.64 -43.19
C SER A 613 -15.13 -0.79 -42.61
N ARG A 614 -14.02 -1.53 -42.76
CA ARG A 614 -13.84 -2.86 -42.14
C ARG A 614 -13.87 -2.75 -40.62
N MET A 615 -13.09 -1.84 -40.05
CA MET A 615 -13.04 -1.62 -38.61
C MET A 615 -14.37 -1.14 -38.04
N ALA A 616 -15.11 -0.27 -38.74
CA ALA A 616 -16.44 0.17 -38.32
C ALA A 616 -17.41 -1.01 -38.23
N THR A 617 -17.34 -1.95 -39.17
CA THR A 617 -18.17 -3.17 -39.17
C THR A 617 -17.84 -4.04 -37.96
N ILE A 618 -16.56 -4.31 -37.71
CA ILE A 618 -16.12 -5.11 -36.56
C ILE A 618 -16.50 -4.39 -35.24
N ALA A 619 -16.28 -3.08 -35.16
CA ALA A 619 -16.56 -2.29 -33.97
C ALA A 619 -18.07 -2.21 -33.66
N ALA A 620 -18.94 -2.22 -34.66
CA ALA A 620 -20.40 -2.25 -34.44
C ALA A 620 -20.83 -3.50 -33.65
N ASP A 621 -20.21 -4.65 -33.91
CA ASP A 621 -20.49 -5.90 -33.20
C ASP A 621 -19.86 -5.97 -31.79
N MET A 622 -18.73 -5.28 -31.58
CA MET A 622 -17.98 -5.32 -30.33
C MET A 622 -18.44 -4.25 -29.32
N PHE A 623 -18.89 -3.08 -29.80
CA PHE A 623 -19.30 -1.93 -29.00
C PHE A 623 -20.81 -1.70 -29.02
N VAL A 624 -21.61 -2.77 -29.01
CA VAL A 624 -23.08 -2.67 -28.95
C VAL A 624 -23.52 -1.80 -27.75
N GLY A 625 -24.29 -0.74 -28.02
CA GLY A 625 -24.73 0.23 -27.00
C GLY A 625 -23.67 1.25 -26.58
N ARG A 626 -22.51 1.26 -27.24
CA ARG A 626 -21.36 2.14 -27.00
C ARG A 626 -20.77 2.65 -28.32
N GLU A 627 -21.62 2.98 -29.28
CA GLU A 627 -21.25 3.34 -30.65
C GLU A 627 -20.29 4.54 -30.69
N ARG A 628 -20.41 5.44 -29.72
CA ARG A 628 -19.52 6.60 -29.56
C ARG A 628 -18.04 6.21 -29.46
N PHE A 629 -17.71 5.05 -28.88
CA PHE A 629 -16.33 4.58 -28.80
C PHE A 629 -15.76 4.28 -30.17
N ALA A 630 -16.50 3.53 -30.98
CA ALA A 630 -16.12 3.22 -32.35
C ALA A 630 -15.96 4.50 -33.17
N THR A 631 -16.91 5.44 -33.07
CA THR A 631 -16.82 6.73 -33.77
C THR A 631 -15.57 7.53 -33.36
N VAL A 632 -15.29 7.64 -32.06
CA VAL A 632 -14.11 8.38 -31.56
C VAL A 632 -12.82 7.72 -31.98
N LEU A 633 -12.75 6.39 -31.95
CA LEU A 633 -11.57 5.64 -32.41
C LEU A 633 -11.28 5.89 -33.89
N LEU A 634 -12.30 5.77 -34.74
CA LEU A 634 -12.16 5.94 -36.19
C LEU A 634 -11.89 7.40 -36.58
N MET A 635 -12.49 8.36 -35.84
CA MET A 635 -12.11 9.77 -35.94
C MET A 635 -10.64 9.99 -35.62
N ARG A 636 -10.14 9.38 -34.54
CA ARG A 636 -8.74 9.53 -34.10
C ARG A 636 -7.76 8.88 -35.08
N LEU A 637 -8.13 7.75 -35.70
CA LEU A 637 -7.33 7.13 -36.75
C LEU A 637 -7.23 8.04 -37.99
N THR A 638 -8.36 8.58 -38.45
CA THR A 638 -8.40 9.53 -39.58
C THR A 638 -7.56 10.77 -39.26
N GLU A 639 -7.72 11.34 -38.06
CA GLU A 639 -6.91 12.46 -37.57
C GLU A 639 -5.41 12.16 -37.59
N THR A 640 -5.01 10.97 -37.17
CA THR A 640 -3.59 10.57 -37.10
C THR A 640 -2.96 10.54 -38.49
N VAL A 641 -3.68 10.02 -39.50
CA VAL A 641 -3.18 9.97 -40.90
C VAL A 641 -3.10 11.36 -41.51
N ILE A 642 -4.13 12.19 -41.31
CA ILE A 642 -4.17 13.54 -41.90
C ILE A 642 -3.15 14.48 -41.26
N LEU A 643 -2.96 14.41 -39.94
CA LEU A 643 -1.92 15.20 -39.28
C LEU A 643 -0.52 14.78 -39.73
N TRP A 644 -0.29 13.49 -40.02
CA TRP A 644 1.00 13.05 -40.56
C TRP A 644 1.32 13.75 -41.89
N LEU A 645 0.37 13.78 -42.83
CA LEU A 645 0.54 14.51 -44.11
C LEU A 645 0.72 16.02 -43.87
N SER A 646 -0.03 16.60 -42.94
CA SER A 646 0.10 18.03 -42.62
C SER A 646 1.49 18.38 -42.08
N GLU A 647 2.10 17.49 -41.31
CA GLU A 647 3.34 17.72 -40.56
C GLU A 647 4.59 17.15 -41.26
N ASP A 648 4.46 16.42 -42.38
CA ASP A 648 5.59 15.85 -43.12
C ASP A 648 6.38 16.94 -43.88
N GLN A 649 7.46 17.39 -43.26
CA GLN A 649 8.34 18.40 -43.83
C GLN A 649 8.97 17.97 -45.16
N SER A 650 9.35 16.70 -45.30
CA SER A 650 10.02 16.21 -46.51
C SER A 650 9.10 16.24 -47.72
N PHE A 651 7.86 15.81 -47.52
CA PHE A 651 6.80 15.87 -48.52
C PHE A 651 6.55 17.30 -49.01
N TRP A 652 6.44 18.26 -48.08
CA TRP A 652 6.15 19.64 -48.45
C TRP A 652 7.36 20.38 -49.04
N GLU A 653 8.58 20.07 -48.63
CA GLU A 653 9.80 20.62 -49.25
C GLU A 653 9.88 20.24 -50.73
N ASP A 654 9.56 19.00 -51.08
CA ASP A 654 9.55 18.53 -52.46
C ASP A 654 8.45 19.22 -53.30
N ILE A 655 7.27 19.47 -52.74
CA ILE A 655 6.18 20.17 -53.45
C ILE A 655 6.45 21.67 -53.63
N GLU A 656 6.97 22.33 -52.60
CA GLU A 656 7.14 23.80 -52.58
C GLU A 656 8.46 24.27 -53.20
N GLN A 657 9.54 23.50 -53.01
CA GLN A 657 10.91 23.90 -53.32
C GLN A 657 11.65 22.86 -54.17
N GLY A 658 10.99 21.76 -54.55
CA GLY A 658 11.57 20.69 -55.33
C GLY A 658 11.95 21.10 -56.77
N PRO A 659 12.77 20.26 -57.45
CA PRO A 659 13.24 20.53 -58.80
C PRO A 659 12.13 20.46 -59.87
N ARG A 660 11.02 19.79 -59.56
CA ARG A 660 9.81 19.72 -60.38
C ARG A 660 8.66 20.31 -59.55
N THR A 661 7.95 21.26 -60.14
CA THR A 661 6.81 21.92 -59.49
C THR A 661 5.53 21.12 -59.67
N LEU A 662 4.59 21.27 -58.74
CA LEU A 662 3.23 20.74 -58.88
C LEU A 662 2.57 21.30 -60.15
N GLY A 663 2.09 20.43 -61.03
CA GLY A 663 1.37 20.82 -62.26
C GLY A 663 -0.15 20.73 -62.11
N PRO A 664 -0.92 21.13 -63.14
CA PRO A 664 -2.38 21.16 -63.09
C PRO A 664 -3.02 19.80 -62.78
N LEU A 665 -2.54 18.71 -63.39
CA LEU A 665 -3.08 17.38 -63.15
C LEU A 665 -2.72 16.88 -61.74
N GLY A 666 -1.51 17.20 -61.28
CA GLY A 666 -1.09 16.93 -59.90
C GLY A 666 -1.95 17.65 -58.86
N LEU A 667 -2.26 18.94 -59.09
CA LEU A 667 -3.13 19.73 -58.21
C LEU A 667 -4.57 19.17 -58.18
N GLN A 668 -5.12 18.78 -59.34
CA GLN A 668 -6.43 18.14 -59.43
C GLN A 668 -6.48 16.83 -58.63
N GLN A 669 -5.43 15.99 -58.72
CA GLN A 669 -5.34 14.73 -57.96
C GLN A 669 -5.26 14.99 -56.45
N PHE A 670 -4.43 15.96 -56.04
CA PHE A 670 -4.29 16.33 -54.62
C PHE A 670 -5.61 16.84 -54.04
N TYR A 671 -6.32 17.71 -54.78
CA TYR A 671 -7.63 18.21 -54.39
C TYR A 671 -8.66 17.07 -54.31
N LEU A 672 -8.68 16.16 -55.29
CA LEU A 672 -9.52 14.97 -55.29
C LEU A 672 -9.31 14.12 -54.04
N ASP A 673 -8.07 13.92 -53.61
CA ASP A 673 -7.72 13.13 -52.43
C ASP A 673 -8.24 13.76 -51.13
N MET A 674 -8.00 15.05 -50.94
CA MET A 674 -8.49 15.77 -49.76
C MET A 674 -10.02 15.83 -49.73
N GLN A 675 -10.65 16.06 -50.89
CA GLN A 675 -12.09 16.05 -51.00
C GLN A 675 -12.69 14.67 -50.76
N PHE A 676 -12.02 13.61 -51.21
CA PHE A 676 -12.40 12.23 -50.91
C PHE A 676 -12.43 11.96 -49.40
N VAL A 677 -11.39 12.40 -48.67
CA VAL A 677 -11.35 12.30 -47.19
C VAL A 677 -12.49 13.06 -46.53
N ILE A 678 -12.79 14.28 -46.99
CA ILE A 678 -13.93 15.06 -46.49
C ILE A 678 -15.24 14.29 -46.71
N LEU A 679 -15.44 13.75 -47.91
CA LEU A 679 -16.68 13.08 -48.30
C LEU A 679 -16.93 11.79 -47.53
N PHE A 680 -15.96 10.89 -47.42
CA PHE A 680 -16.16 9.66 -46.64
C PHE A 680 -16.14 9.92 -45.13
N GLY A 681 -15.47 10.98 -44.68
CA GLY A 681 -15.40 11.37 -43.28
C GLY A 681 -16.65 12.12 -42.78
N GLN A 682 -17.44 12.69 -43.69
CA GLN A 682 -18.56 13.57 -43.36
C GLN A 682 -19.58 12.90 -42.43
N GLY A 683 -19.82 13.54 -41.28
CA GLY A 683 -20.82 13.09 -40.30
C GLY A 683 -20.47 11.81 -39.52
N ARG A 684 -19.29 11.21 -39.74
CA ARG A 684 -18.88 9.97 -39.05
C ARG A 684 -17.45 10.00 -38.50
N TYR A 685 -16.45 10.31 -39.34
CA TYR A 685 -15.03 10.11 -39.00
C TYR A 685 -14.18 11.39 -39.06
N LEU A 686 -14.80 12.54 -39.35
CA LEU A 686 -14.10 13.82 -39.42
C LEU A 686 -14.43 14.70 -38.21
N SER A 687 -13.41 15.10 -37.45
CA SER A 687 -13.55 16.13 -36.41
C SER A 687 -13.52 17.52 -37.04
N ARG A 688 -14.06 18.54 -36.34
CA ARG A 688 -13.99 19.94 -36.81
C ARG A 688 -12.54 20.42 -36.99
N ASN A 689 -11.64 19.96 -36.12
CA ASN A 689 -10.23 20.29 -36.19
C ASN A 689 -9.59 19.69 -37.45
N VAL A 690 -9.81 18.39 -37.68
CA VAL A 690 -9.25 17.70 -38.86
C VAL A 690 -9.82 18.28 -40.14
N HIS A 691 -11.11 18.63 -40.16
CA HIS A 691 -11.70 19.30 -41.32
C HIS A 691 -10.98 20.62 -41.65
N GLN A 692 -10.66 21.42 -40.64
CA GLN A 692 -9.87 22.64 -40.84
C GLN A 692 -8.45 22.33 -41.32
N VAL A 693 -7.78 21.33 -40.74
CA VAL A 693 -6.45 20.89 -41.19
C VAL A 693 -6.47 20.47 -42.66
N ILE A 694 -7.51 19.76 -43.11
CA ILE A 694 -7.65 19.39 -44.52
C ILE A 694 -7.78 20.63 -45.41
N ILE A 695 -8.57 21.63 -44.99
CA ILE A 695 -8.69 22.90 -45.72
C ILE A 695 -7.33 23.60 -45.79
N ASP A 696 -6.60 23.67 -44.67
CA ASP A 696 -5.28 24.29 -44.61
C ASP A 696 -4.26 23.55 -45.52
N ILE A 697 -4.35 22.21 -45.60
CA ILE A 697 -3.56 21.39 -46.53
C ILE A 697 -3.90 21.71 -47.99
N ILE A 698 -5.19 21.85 -48.34
CA ILE A 698 -5.63 22.24 -49.68
C ILE A 698 -5.10 23.63 -50.04
N ASP A 699 -5.28 24.62 -49.15
CA ASP A 699 -4.83 25.99 -49.35
C ASP A 699 -3.30 26.05 -49.54
N ARG A 700 -2.55 25.24 -48.79
CA ARG A 700 -1.10 25.12 -48.92
C ARG A 700 -0.69 24.56 -50.30
N ALA A 701 -1.36 23.51 -50.78
CA ALA A 701 -1.09 22.95 -52.11
C ALA A 701 -1.46 23.95 -53.24
N MET A 702 -2.59 24.65 -53.12
CA MET A 702 -2.98 25.71 -54.06
C MET A 702 -1.98 26.88 -54.06
N GLY A 703 -1.45 27.25 -52.89
CA GLY A 703 -0.40 28.25 -52.76
C GLY A 703 0.89 27.84 -53.44
N ALA A 704 1.33 26.59 -53.25
CA ALA A 704 2.51 26.02 -53.90
C ALA A 704 2.36 26.01 -55.44
N PHE A 705 1.18 25.62 -55.95
CA PHE A 705 0.87 25.67 -57.37
C PHE A 705 0.88 27.11 -57.91
N SER A 706 0.23 28.04 -57.21
CA SER A 706 0.12 29.44 -57.65
C SER A 706 1.48 30.15 -57.69
N ALA A 707 2.45 29.71 -56.86
CA ALA A 707 3.82 30.21 -56.89
C ALA A 707 4.55 29.97 -58.23
N THR A 708 4.04 29.05 -59.07
CA THR A 708 4.54 28.81 -60.43
C THR A 708 4.06 29.86 -61.46
N GLY A 709 3.17 30.77 -61.06
CA GLY A 709 2.60 31.81 -61.91
C GLY A 709 1.30 31.40 -62.64
N MET A 710 0.75 30.24 -62.31
CA MET A 710 -0.54 29.73 -62.83
C MET A 710 -1.68 30.00 -61.84
N ASP A 711 -2.92 30.11 -62.33
CA ASP A 711 -4.10 30.32 -61.49
C ASP A 711 -4.71 28.99 -61.05
N ALA A 712 -4.69 28.72 -59.73
CA ALA A 712 -5.16 27.46 -59.15
C ALA A 712 -6.65 27.20 -59.41
N ASP A 713 -7.49 28.23 -59.30
CA ASP A 713 -8.94 28.09 -59.48
C ASP A 713 -9.30 27.74 -60.93
N SER A 714 -8.52 28.24 -61.89
CA SER A 714 -8.68 27.90 -63.31
C SER A 714 -8.27 26.46 -63.65
N ALA A 715 -7.44 25.84 -62.81
CA ALA A 715 -6.93 24.49 -63.00
C ALA A 715 -7.85 23.42 -62.40
N LEU A 716 -8.83 23.78 -61.56
CA LEU A 716 -9.72 22.84 -60.88
C LEU A 716 -11.07 22.68 -61.61
N PRO A 717 -11.56 21.44 -61.79
CA PRO A 717 -12.94 21.16 -62.17
C PRO A 717 -13.97 21.66 -61.14
N SER A 718 -15.26 21.59 -61.49
CA SER A 718 -16.34 21.89 -60.54
C SER A 718 -16.40 20.86 -59.40
N ASP A 719 -16.80 21.27 -58.20
CA ASP A 719 -17.00 20.39 -57.02
C ASP A 719 -17.81 19.12 -57.31
N ASP A 720 -18.86 19.22 -58.15
CA ASP A 720 -19.70 18.08 -58.55
C ASP A 720 -18.89 16.95 -59.21
N TRP A 721 -17.83 17.30 -59.96
CA TRP A 721 -16.95 16.34 -60.61
C TRP A 721 -16.16 15.51 -59.59
N PHE A 722 -15.60 16.17 -58.57
CA PHE A 722 -14.89 15.49 -57.49
C PHE A 722 -15.83 14.59 -56.67
N ILE A 723 -17.05 15.06 -56.41
CA ILE A 723 -18.07 14.29 -55.69
C ILE A 723 -18.43 13.02 -56.46
N ASP A 724 -18.66 13.11 -57.77
CA ASP A 724 -19.01 11.96 -58.60
C ASP A 724 -17.91 10.89 -58.60
N ILE A 725 -16.64 11.29 -58.78
CA ILE A 725 -15.49 10.36 -58.77
C ILE A 725 -15.31 9.73 -57.39
N ALA A 726 -15.43 10.51 -56.32
CA ALA A 726 -15.36 10.01 -54.95
C ALA A 726 -16.47 8.99 -54.66
N GLN A 727 -17.70 9.26 -55.08
CA GLN A 727 -18.84 8.36 -54.90
C GLN A 727 -18.71 7.06 -55.72
N GLU A 728 -18.20 7.16 -56.95
CA GLU A 728 -17.88 6.00 -57.78
C GLU A 728 -16.84 5.11 -57.09
N THR A 729 -15.78 5.73 -56.56
CA THR A 729 -14.72 5.03 -55.82
C THR A 729 -15.25 4.35 -54.56
N ILE A 730 -16.07 5.05 -53.75
CA ILE A 730 -16.74 4.48 -52.58
C ILE A 730 -17.61 3.28 -52.95
N SER A 731 -18.39 3.39 -54.02
CA SER A 731 -19.28 2.34 -54.51
C SER A 731 -18.49 1.11 -54.94
N ARG A 732 -17.37 1.32 -55.64
CA ARG A 732 -16.44 0.27 -56.07
C ARG A 732 -15.83 -0.47 -54.88
N ILE A 733 -15.31 0.26 -53.89
CA ILE A 733 -14.66 -0.34 -52.71
C ILE A 733 -15.69 -1.04 -51.82
N SER A 734 -16.89 -0.48 -51.67
CA SER A 734 -17.96 -1.03 -50.81
C SER A 734 -18.71 -2.21 -51.44
N GLY A 735 -18.56 -2.45 -52.74
CA GLY A 735 -19.33 -3.45 -53.49
C GLY A 735 -20.84 -3.14 -53.58
N LYS A 736 -21.26 -1.92 -53.23
CA LYS A 736 -22.66 -1.45 -53.34
C LYS A 736 -22.84 -0.69 -54.64
N ALA A 737 -23.77 -1.13 -55.49
CA ALA A 737 -24.13 -0.41 -56.70
C ALA A 737 -24.73 0.97 -56.36
N ARG A 738 -24.49 1.97 -57.22
CA ARG A 738 -24.94 3.36 -57.09
C ARG A 738 -26.43 3.40 -56.72
N VAL A 739 -26.76 3.75 -55.47
CA VAL A 739 -28.15 3.96 -55.05
C VAL A 739 -28.60 5.27 -55.68
N GLY A 740 -29.51 5.18 -56.65
CA GLY A 740 -30.17 6.33 -57.23
C GLY A 740 -30.82 7.15 -56.10
N ASN A 741 -30.48 8.44 -56.08
CA ASN A 741 -30.95 9.49 -55.19
C ASN A 741 -32.42 9.23 -54.73
N GLY A 742 -32.65 8.81 -53.48
CA GLY A 742 -34.03 8.58 -53.03
C GLY A 742 -34.31 7.93 -51.68
N GLU A 743 -33.43 7.12 -51.08
CA GLU A 743 -33.76 6.45 -49.80
C GLU A 743 -32.64 6.60 -48.77
N ARG A 744 -32.99 7.25 -47.65
CA ARG A 744 -32.13 7.36 -46.47
C ARG A 744 -31.98 6.00 -45.80
N ASP A 745 -30.75 5.57 -45.57
CA ASP A 745 -30.41 4.40 -44.76
C ASP A 745 -31.08 4.44 -43.37
N ALA A 746 -31.70 3.32 -43.00
CA ALA A 746 -32.46 3.13 -41.75
C ALA A 746 -31.59 2.88 -40.49
N GLN A 747 -30.33 3.33 -40.47
CA GLN A 747 -29.42 3.13 -39.32
C GLN A 747 -28.72 4.44 -38.90
N SER A 748 -29.50 5.51 -38.76
CA SER A 748 -29.06 6.76 -38.13
C SER A 748 -29.58 6.83 -36.68
N PRO A 749 -28.73 6.93 -35.64
CA PRO A 749 -29.18 7.06 -34.26
C PRO A 749 -29.65 8.47 -33.88
N THR A 750 -30.08 9.28 -34.84
CA THR A 750 -30.56 10.66 -34.64
C THR A 750 -32.07 10.84 -34.89
N ALA A 751 -32.83 9.76 -35.02
CA ALA A 751 -34.29 9.84 -35.02
C ALA A 751 -34.84 9.73 -33.58
N SER A 752 -34.75 10.81 -32.80
CA SER A 752 -35.74 11.18 -31.78
C SER A 752 -35.33 12.44 -31.02
N VAL A 753 -36.35 13.23 -30.65
CA VAL A 753 -36.32 14.43 -29.80
C VAL A 753 -36.06 15.74 -30.54
N SER A 754 -37.10 16.30 -31.17
CA SER A 754 -37.49 17.72 -30.99
C SER A 754 -38.67 18.13 -31.87
N ALA A 755 -39.90 17.86 -31.41
CA ALA A 755 -41.07 18.71 -31.63
C ALA A 755 -42.21 18.16 -30.78
N LEU A 756 -42.38 18.69 -29.56
CA LEU A 756 -43.65 18.86 -28.85
C LEU A 756 -43.36 19.37 -27.43
N SER A 757 -43.28 20.69 -27.30
CA SER A 757 -43.61 21.53 -26.13
C SER A 757 -42.93 22.88 -26.40
N MET A 758 -43.61 24.03 -26.38
CA MET A 758 -44.34 24.57 -25.23
C MET A 758 -45.41 25.57 -25.69
N SER A 759 -46.54 25.61 -25.00
CA SER A 759 -47.04 26.88 -24.45
C SER A 759 -48.00 26.62 -23.28
N SER A 760 -47.57 27.02 -22.08
CA SER A 760 -48.48 27.21 -20.94
C SER A 760 -49.12 28.58 -21.08
N MET A 761 -50.44 28.67 -20.99
CA MET A 761 -51.11 29.87 -20.49
C MET A 761 -52.12 29.50 -19.43
N ARG A 762 -52.08 30.31 -18.38
CA ARG A 762 -52.76 30.20 -17.10
C ARG A 762 -54.28 30.25 -17.23
N SER A 763 -54.91 29.62 -16.26
CA SER A 763 -56.30 29.78 -15.85
C SER A 763 -56.71 31.25 -15.64
N HIS A 764 -57.92 31.60 -16.07
CA HIS A 764 -58.89 32.27 -15.22
C HIS A 764 -60.29 31.85 -15.68
N GLY A 765 -61.13 31.46 -14.72
CA GLY A 765 -62.52 31.13 -14.94
C GLY A 765 -63.46 32.29 -14.63
N SER A 766 -64.65 32.14 -15.18
CA SER A 766 -65.95 32.71 -14.78
C SER A 766 -66.20 34.22 -14.90
N SER A 767 -67.38 34.46 -15.49
CA SER A 767 -68.20 35.68 -15.61
C SER A 767 -67.89 36.60 -16.78
#